data_AF-A0A2Z6R9C4-F1
#
_entry.id   AF-A0A2Z6R9C4-F1
#
_cell.length_a   1.000
_cell.length_b   1.000
_cell.length_c   1.000
_cell.angle_alpha   90.00
_cell.angle_beta   90.00
_cell.angle_gamma   90.00
#
_symmetry.space_group_name_H-M   'P 1'
#
loop_
_entity.id
_entity.type
_entity.pdbx_description
1 polymer ?
#
loop_
_entity_poly.entity_id
_entity_poly.type
_entity_poly.pdbx_seq_one_letter_code
_entity_poly.pdbx_strand_id
1 'polypeptide(L)'
;MAELANYESFAIFPALNVARVGNAINDSDDKHNKDYFYVGSEIPGIYVGKGDPNFKFKDNKGRIKPQAARFRIYGYDKNGTNLGEIKLKKGVDITWTVVLANRKAAHRGFLGIKKHHQKGTLRNADWPYDRSTLMAIREKRLTSVCGSPPDPVELKARVFRHNIIDEEENSEDGHELYLGKMIMENEGSLLIIGGKGESGCIKESTLITTFADNDYWYDDTSDGSVDAKVTIMVNNTKKSLRNREGKSWILVAPPKYAPGIPNITSLYQTILETQHPVDPNYPANDLTNYQDSDDSVKKKKIMQVNYYRDIHPIFEATCKSSWVNPKGFTGHGPDKPGNFLDFKLEEKLSNESPEYNDLRKSILSRVRIPSELASSFERDGQAYDYFMPPLSGNSGIQTPGVPDTFLSITRGQYLLLQKWAEGDFEKKSKLPEYNYIDKGKDTDSRKPTYSIGKNFHEMVKKILDDKKEHYDQDQLDQNVAEVKFLNKAALEWCVGGALFPGIEMTYLAYDKNTFHREYDFRINSDMIQPGDINAYLSIPWQADFNDCNTAWWPAQRPDTTISETEMLKDLKEMKEELEKLHISPSDVKEKIKEIIGYINDLIEEKQINWQTLDTIRKLMIEIMKLPDAGIIKDTMKNMVKLMNNMIVMNNIFMRYTLDWTRGFRNNEPNLGFPKWADMDMARLWNKLGFIVEREISDRKIKAFCEVERDEIYELNITSEDSFEATLDNLYELLKIALQIEFSTIPLYLYAMYSIKQGTKIGDMVRYKIRHVAAEEMLHASLVANLIVAIGRQPVFYSPEVIPFYPNPLPHFKQGHFMAHLSKADEKALDTFIQIEKPEEKQKPKILEAPSFDSVGELYKKISDFFEKLNNKIDYYTHFQLEPGMGYSPSTGTGNDGLIVIKDLRSAKDAIKLIIDQGEGRETVTPELINGTFDGTFKGEARIELRKGSEIKVEGTIEGNIKGYIKEGKDKIPIDGTIEKGNGIIKIIKNDEHAIVTIEKGIIKASNFERIIKAATIKINTKQMIGQTIEEKFCGSTIEEVNFSIVIKIDASFTGNIEGSVEESSHYSTFRICKMYIEDTSESEYRLWPVVEDPNISSYTDPNVIATATAFNAAYSYLMLLLQNAWGSDGQKKKTLVIGGMPALMHGVLKSIAVFLAKTPISTDTNAGATFGYYEFTRESSPKQQLYAAVEAASKAFPHSDELKSTVRVVTSLPDISLPVF
;
A
#
# COMPACT_ATOMS: atom_id res chain seq x y z
N MET A 1 60.60 -11.97 -11.57
CA MET A 1 60.83 -12.47 -12.94
C MET A 1 60.89 -14.01 -12.96
N ALA A 2 61.68 -14.67 -12.10
CA ALA A 2 61.72 -16.14 -12.03
C ALA A 2 60.38 -16.80 -11.65
N GLU A 3 59.63 -16.24 -10.70
CA GLU A 3 58.30 -16.76 -10.31
C GLU A 3 57.23 -16.60 -11.40
N LEU A 4 57.32 -15.56 -12.24
CA LEU A 4 56.36 -15.34 -13.33
C LEU A 4 56.48 -16.42 -14.42
N ALA A 5 57.66 -17.03 -14.57
CA ALA A 5 57.91 -18.07 -15.57
C ALA A 5 57.05 -19.34 -15.35
N ASN A 6 56.58 -19.56 -14.12
CA ASN A 6 55.79 -20.73 -13.74
C ASN A 6 54.32 -20.64 -14.19
N TYR A 7 53.82 -19.44 -14.50
CA TYR A 7 52.46 -19.28 -15.00
C TYR A 7 52.36 -19.72 -16.46
N GLU A 8 51.47 -20.68 -16.72
CA GLU A 8 51.17 -21.18 -18.07
C GLU A 8 49.79 -20.72 -18.56
N SER A 9 48.84 -20.58 -17.62
CA SER A 9 47.49 -20.11 -17.89
C SER A 9 46.92 -19.35 -16.71
N PHE A 10 45.73 -18.76 -16.88
CA PHE A 10 45.00 -18.09 -15.80
C PHE A 10 43.50 -18.40 -15.87
N ALA A 11 42.77 -18.07 -14.82
CA ALA A 11 41.31 -18.04 -14.78
C ALA A 11 40.82 -16.84 -13.95
N ILE A 12 39.57 -16.42 -14.17
CA ILE A 12 38.98 -15.23 -13.52
C ILE A 12 37.99 -15.68 -12.43
N PHE A 13 38.08 -15.12 -11.22
CA PHE A 13 37.16 -15.46 -10.13
C PHE A 13 36.57 -14.21 -9.46
N PRO A 14 35.30 -14.24 -9.02
CA PRO A 14 34.35 -15.35 -9.14
C PRO A 14 34.00 -15.72 -10.60
N ALA A 15 33.59 -16.96 -10.83
CA ALA A 15 33.13 -17.43 -12.15
C ALA A 15 31.81 -16.76 -12.53
N LEU A 16 30.90 -16.59 -11.56
CA LEU A 16 29.66 -15.83 -11.65
C LEU A 16 29.59 -14.90 -10.43
N ASN A 17 29.46 -13.60 -10.65
CA ASN A 17 29.38 -12.60 -9.57
C ASN A 17 28.16 -11.69 -9.71
N VAL A 18 27.82 -10.95 -8.65
CA VAL A 18 26.61 -10.13 -8.58
C VAL A 18 26.94 -8.70 -8.15
N ALA A 19 26.63 -7.75 -9.02
CA ALA A 19 26.52 -6.33 -8.69
C ALA A 19 25.04 -5.98 -8.48
N ARG A 20 24.78 -4.90 -7.73
CA ARG A 20 23.43 -4.41 -7.48
C ARG A 20 23.31 -2.93 -7.83
N VAL A 21 22.20 -2.56 -8.43
CA VAL A 21 21.92 -1.18 -8.85
C VAL A 21 21.82 -0.22 -7.66
N GLY A 22 22.09 1.06 -7.89
CA GLY A 22 22.09 2.11 -6.86
C GLY A 22 22.20 3.50 -7.47
N ASN A 23 21.34 4.43 -7.05
CA ASN A 23 21.25 5.77 -7.63
C ASN A 23 22.22 6.80 -7.02
N ALA A 24 23.08 6.41 -6.07
CA ALA A 24 24.14 7.27 -5.57
C ALA A 24 25.22 7.50 -6.64
N ILE A 25 25.65 8.75 -6.80
CA ILE A 25 26.66 9.16 -7.78
C ILE A 25 27.80 9.91 -7.11
N ASN A 26 28.95 9.90 -7.77
CA ASN A 26 30.09 10.74 -7.41
C ASN A 26 29.77 12.20 -7.80
N ASP A 27 29.47 13.05 -6.82
CA ASP A 27 29.02 14.42 -7.06
C ASP A 27 30.22 15.36 -7.27
N SER A 28 30.27 16.09 -8.38
CA SER A 28 31.39 16.98 -8.71
C SER A 28 31.49 18.19 -7.78
N ASP A 29 30.37 18.61 -7.19
CA ASP A 29 30.29 19.77 -6.29
C ASP A 29 30.74 19.44 -4.86
N ASP A 30 30.78 18.16 -4.52
CA ASP A 30 31.34 17.66 -3.26
C ASP A 30 32.59 16.82 -3.57
N LYS A 31 33.74 17.50 -3.67
CA LYS A 31 35.06 16.88 -3.87
C LYS A 31 35.43 15.86 -2.78
N HIS A 32 34.64 15.76 -1.71
CA HIS A 32 34.78 14.81 -0.62
C HIS A 32 33.74 13.68 -0.62
N ASN A 33 32.75 13.66 -1.53
CA ASN A 33 31.77 12.57 -1.65
C ASN A 33 32.35 11.32 -2.35
N LYS A 34 33.39 10.76 -1.73
CA LYS A 34 33.96 9.46 -2.06
C LYS A 34 33.19 8.30 -1.41
N ASP A 35 31.91 8.44 -1.08
CA ASP A 35 31.11 7.39 -0.42
C ASP A 35 29.77 7.15 -1.16
N TYR A 36 29.89 6.70 -2.42
CA TYR A 36 28.74 6.53 -3.33
C TYR A 36 28.51 5.08 -3.79
N PHE A 37 29.24 4.09 -3.28
CA PHE A 37 29.15 2.64 -3.59
C PHE A 37 29.87 1.80 -2.53
N TYR A 38 29.56 0.51 -2.40
CA TYR A 38 30.31 -0.43 -1.56
C TYR A 38 30.61 -1.72 -2.33
N VAL A 39 31.50 -2.57 -1.82
CA VAL A 39 31.86 -3.85 -2.48
C VAL A 39 31.12 -4.99 -1.80
N GLY A 40 30.59 -5.94 -2.57
CA GLY A 40 29.99 -7.16 -2.01
C GLY A 40 30.98 -7.97 -1.17
N SER A 41 30.47 -8.80 -0.26
CA SER A 41 31.32 -9.70 0.52
C SER A 41 32.01 -10.71 -0.38
N GLU A 42 33.29 -10.96 -0.13
CA GLU A 42 34.10 -11.98 -0.80
C GLU A 42 34.22 -13.25 0.06
N ILE A 43 33.58 -13.28 1.23
CA ILE A 43 33.67 -14.37 2.22
C ILE A 43 32.28 -14.95 2.48
N PRO A 44 32.09 -16.27 2.29
CA PRO A 44 30.84 -16.95 2.61
C PRO A 44 30.43 -16.79 4.08
N GLY A 45 29.13 -16.62 4.35
CA GLY A 45 28.54 -16.41 5.67
C GLY A 45 28.67 -14.98 6.22
N ILE A 46 29.27 -14.06 5.47
CA ILE A 46 29.41 -12.65 5.83
C ILE A 46 28.61 -11.82 4.83
N TYR A 47 27.56 -11.15 5.30
CA TYR A 47 26.80 -10.19 4.50
C TYR A 47 27.36 -8.76 4.69
N VAL A 48 27.05 -7.87 3.75
CA VAL A 48 27.48 -6.47 3.78
C VAL A 48 26.90 -5.76 5.01
N GLY A 49 27.75 -5.05 5.75
CA GLY A 49 27.37 -4.33 6.98
C GLY A 49 27.23 -5.20 8.23
N LYS A 50 27.47 -6.52 8.14
CA LYS A 50 27.39 -7.43 9.29
C LYS A 50 28.30 -6.98 10.44
N GLY A 51 27.71 -6.65 11.59
CA GLY A 51 28.45 -6.27 12.79
C GLY A 51 29.06 -4.87 12.76
N ASP A 52 28.69 -4.02 11.79
CA ASP A 52 29.07 -2.62 11.73
C ASP A 52 27.82 -1.72 11.88
N PRO A 53 27.57 -1.15 13.08
CA PRO A 53 26.40 -0.30 13.31
C PRO A 53 26.44 1.03 12.55
N ASN A 54 27.63 1.44 12.08
CA ASN A 54 27.83 2.71 11.36
C ASN A 54 27.76 2.54 9.84
N PHE A 55 27.66 1.32 9.33
CA PHE A 55 27.53 1.08 7.89
C PHE A 55 26.22 1.69 7.38
N LYS A 56 26.29 2.41 6.26
CA LYS A 56 25.15 3.06 5.60
C LYS A 56 24.99 2.56 4.18
N PHE A 57 23.79 2.07 3.85
CA PHE A 57 23.42 1.64 2.51
C PHE A 57 23.05 2.82 1.60
N LYS A 58 22.70 3.96 2.18
CA LYS A 58 22.42 5.21 1.46
C LYS A 58 23.50 6.24 1.71
N ASP A 59 23.68 7.15 0.76
CA ASP A 59 24.52 8.33 0.93
C ASP A 59 23.78 9.40 1.75
N ASN A 60 24.47 10.51 2.04
CA ASN A 60 23.92 11.61 2.83
C ASN A 60 22.72 12.33 2.18
N LYS A 61 22.41 12.05 0.92
CA LYS A 61 21.27 12.59 0.17
C LYS A 61 20.10 11.58 0.08
N GLY A 62 20.18 10.44 0.79
CA GLY A 62 19.16 9.39 0.74
C GLY A 62 19.17 8.55 -0.55
N ARG A 63 20.27 8.59 -1.32
CA ARG A 63 20.42 7.77 -2.54
C ARG A 63 21.07 6.44 -2.18
N ILE A 64 20.59 5.33 -2.74
CA ILE A 64 21.13 4.00 -2.50
C ILE A 64 22.49 3.85 -3.16
N LYS A 65 23.49 3.42 -2.38
CA LYS A 65 24.82 3.06 -2.87
C LYS A 65 24.72 1.72 -3.65
N PRO A 66 25.18 1.65 -4.92
CA PRO A 66 25.27 0.39 -5.64
C PRO A 66 26.29 -0.55 -4.98
N GLN A 67 26.01 -1.85 -5.07
CA GLN A 67 26.94 -2.90 -4.70
C GLN A 67 27.82 -3.24 -5.91
N ALA A 68 29.12 -3.09 -5.76
CA ALA A 68 30.11 -3.41 -6.77
C ALA A 68 30.58 -4.86 -6.67
N ALA A 69 30.82 -5.49 -7.82
CA ALA A 69 31.35 -6.84 -7.96
C ALA A 69 32.84 -6.80 -8.30
N ARG A 70 33.68 -7.47 -7.50
CA ARG A 70 35.13 -7.57 -7.74
C ARG A 70 35.47 -8.89 -8.44
N PHE A 71 36.36 -8.83 -9.43
CA PHE A 71 36.95 -9.96 -10.12
C PHE A 71 38.47 -9.94 -9.97
N ARG A 72 39.05 -11.12 -9.79
CA ARG A 72 40.47 -11.40 -9.59
C ARG A 72 40.95 -12.39 -10.63
N ILE A 73 42.25 -12.39 -10.91
CA ILE A 73 42.88 -13.34 -11.83
C ILE A 73 43.76 -14.28 -11.02
N TYR A 74 43.56 -15.59 -11.17
CA TYR A 74 44.39 -16.62 -10.56
C TYR A 74 45.21 -17.33 -11.63
N GLY A 75 46.50 -17.54 -11.35
CA GLY A 75 47.44 -18.15 -12.28
C GLY A 75 47.67 -19.63 -12.00
N TYR A 76 47.95 -20.39 -13.06
CA TYR A 76 48.12 -21.84 -12.98
C TYR A 76 49.39 -22.28 -13.69
N ASP A 77 50.03 -23.32 -13.14
CA ASP A 77 51.16 -23.99 -13.78
C ASP A 77 50.72 -24.94 -14.91
N LYS A 78 51.69 -25.61 -15.54
CA LYS A 78 51.47 -26.60 -16.60
C LYS A 78 50.67 -27.85 -16.15
N ASN A 79 50.65 -28.14 -14.85
CA ASN A 79 49.93 -29.27 -14.27
C ASN A 79 48.51 -28.86 -13.83
N GLY A 80 48.18 -27.58 -13.95
CA GLY A 80 46.91 -27.03 -13.51
C GLY A 80 46.84 -26.71 -12.02
N THR A 81 47.97 -26.67 -11.30
CA THR A 81 48.05 -26.25 -9.89
C THR A 81 47.80 -24.75 -9.77
N ASN A 82 46.96 -24.33 -8.84
CA ASN A 82 46.71 -22.91 -8.56
C ASN A 82 47.91 -22.29 -7.84
N LEU A 83 48.55 -21.30 -8.46
CA LEU A 83 49.72 -20.58 -7.93
C LEU A 83 49.34 -19.27 -7.21
N GLY A 84 48.05 -18.96 -7.08
CA GLY A 84 47.54 -17.76 -6.42
C GLY A 84 47.21 -16.61 -7.39
N GLU A 85 46.79 -15.48 -6.80
CA GLU A 85 46.36 -14.28 -7.52
C GLU A 85 47.51 -13.62 -8.32
N ILE A 86 47.28 -13.36 -9.61
CA ILE A 86 48.17 -12.58 -10.47
C ILE A 86 47.88 -11.09 -10.23
N LYS A 87 48.80 -10.42 -9.52
CA LYS A 87 48.71 -8.98 -9.24
C LYS A 87 49.42 -8.14 -10.30
N LEU A 88 48.84 -6.99 -10.61
CA LEU A 88 49.43 -5.95 -11.43
C LEU A 88 50.72 -5.44 -10.78
N LYS A 89 51.81 -5.46 -11.55
CA LYS A 89 53.13 -4.97 -11.17
C LYS A 89 53.98 -4.80 -12.42
N LYS A 90 55.14 -4.17 -12.30
CA LYS A 90 56.08 -4.03 -13.41
C LYS A 90 56.36 -5.40 -14.06
N GLY A 91 56.09 -5.49 -15.37
CA GLY A 91 56.24 -6.73 -16.15
C GLY A 91 55.00 -7.62 -16.19
N VAL A 92 53.85 -7.17 -15.67
CA VAL A 92 52.54 -7.80 -15.84
C VAL A 92 51.60 -6.74 -16.41
N ASP A 93 51.06 -6.98 -17.60
CA ASP A 93 50.04 -6.16 -18.24
C ASP A 93 48.70 -6.92 -18.23
N ILE A 94 47.64 -6.27 -17.76
CA ILE A 94 46.28 -6.82 -17.71
C ILE A 94 45.38 -5.93 -18.57
N THR A 95 44.62 -6.56 -19.46
CA THR A 95 43.52 -5.92 -20.18
C THR A 95 42.22 -6.62 -19.84
N TRP A 96 41.31 -5.91 -19.18
CA TRP A 96 39.95 -6.38 -18.94
C TRP A 96 39.05 -6.01 -20.11
N THR A 97 38.17 -6.93 -20.50
CA THR A 97 37.09 -6.69 -21.46
C THR A 97 35.77 -7.07 -20.81
N VAL A 98 34.83 -6.13 -20.78
CA VAL A 98 33.50 -6.33 -20.21
C VAL A 98 32.47 -6.03 -21.28
N VAL A 99 31.51 -6.93 -21.44
CA VAL A 99 30.32 -6.72 -22.27
C VAL A 99 29.12 -6.80 -21.34
N LEU A 100 28.42 -5.69 -21.13
CA LEU A 100 27.14 -5.67 -20.42
C LEU A 100 26.02 -5.52 -21.44
N ALA A 101 24.93 -6.26 -21.22
CA ALA A 101 23.76 -6.18 -22.06
C ALA A 101 22.45 -6.32 -21.28
N ASN A 102 21.43 -5.60 -21.74
CA ASN A 102 20.04 -5.80 -21.39
C ASN A 102 19.26 -6.17 -22.66
N ARG A 103 18.69 -7.37 -22.67
CA ARG A 103 17.91 -7.89 -23.81
C ARG A 103 16.42 -8.01 -23.50
N LYS A 104 15.98 -7.57 -22.32
CA LYS A 104 14.61 -7.76 -21.83
C LYS A 104 13.55 -7.22 -22.80
N ALA A 105 13.73 -6.01 -23.33
CA ALA A 105 12.79 -5.38 -24.27
C ALA A 105 12.71 -6.12 -25.61
N ALA A 106 13.80 -6.75 -26.04
CA ALA A 106 13.88 -7.51 -27.29
C ALA A 106 13.40 -8.97 -27.15
N HIS A 107 13.19 -9.45 -25.93
CA HIS A 107 12.92 -10.86 -25.67
C HIS A 107 11.41 -11.21 -25.74
N ARG A 108 11.11 -12.51 -25.59
CA ARG A 108 9.76 -13.02 -25.32
C ARG A 108 9.30 -12.71 -23.90
N GLY A 109 7.99 -12.57 -23.75
CA GLY A 109 7.35 -12.44 -22.44
C GLY A 109 7.51 -13.68 -21.57
N PHE A 110 7.38 -13.49 -20.26
CA PHE A 110 7.56 -14.53 -19.26
C PHE A 110 6.28 -15.36 -19.07
N LEU A 111 6.36 -16.67 -19.27
CA LEU A 111 5.21 -17.58 -19.14
C LEU A 111 5.32 -18.57 -17.97
N GLY A 112 6.43 -18.54 -17.21
CA GLY A 112 6.75 -19.58 -16.24
C GLY A 112 7.41 -20.82 -16.82
N ILE A 113 8.10 -21.57 -15.97
CA ILE A 113 8.92 -22.73 -16.35
C ILE A 113 8.11 -23.82 -17.09
N LYS A 114 6.85 -24.05 -16.70
CA LYS A 114 5.98 -25.08 -17.29
C LYS A 114 5.47 -24.73 -18.69
N LYS A 115 5.35 -23.45 -18.99
CA LYS A 115 4.84 -22.96 -20.27
C LYS A 115 5.96 -22.40 -21.16
N HIS A 116 7.22 -22.47 -20.72
CA HIS A 116 8.37 -21.94 -21.48
C HIS A 116 8.54 -22.59 -22.87
N HIS A 117 8.13 -23.85 -23.03
CA HIS A 117 8.14 -24.52 -24.34
C HIS A 117 7.06 -23.99 -25.31
N GLN A 118 6.06 -23.25 -24.83
CA GLN A 118 5.04 -22.63 -25.66
C GLN A 118 5.65 -21.38 -26.33
N LYS A 119 5.32 -21.13 -27.61
CA LYS A 119 5.74 -19.88 -28.28
C LYS A 119 5.00 -18.69 -27.66
N GLY A 120 5.59 -18.07 -26.63
CA GLY A 120 5.09 -16.85 -26.01
C GLY A 120 5.13 -15.65 -26.96
N THR A 121 4.34 -14.62 -26.63
CA THR A 121 4.35 -13.34 -27.33
C THR A 121 5.71 -12.66 -27.17
N LEU A 122 6.17 -11.99 -28.21
CA LEU A 122 7.34 -11.13 -28.12
C LEU A 122 6.97 -9.88 -27.34
N ARG A 123 7.83 -9.42 -26.43
CA ARG A 123 7.74 -8.05 -25.93
C ARG A 123 8.00 -7.10 -27.09
N ASN A 124 7.31 -5.97 -27.14
CA ASN A 124 7.37 -5.01 -28.24
C ASN A 124 7.13 -5.72 -29.59
N ALA A 125 6.06 -6.52 -29.68
CA ALA A 125 5.75 -7.29 -30.88
C ALA A 125 5.41 -6.37 -32.08
N ASP A 126 4.94 -5.17 -31.81
CA ASP A 126 4.58 -4.12 -32.75
C ASP A 126 5.76 -3.20 -33.14
N TRP A 127 6.98 -3.46 -32.63
CA TRP A 127 8.15 -2.66 -32.95
C TRP A 127 8.49 -2.71 -34.44
N PRO A 128 8.58 -1.57 -35.15
CA PRO A 128 8.66 -1.55 -36.61
C PRO A 128 10.09 -1.71 -37.17
N TYR A 129 11.12 -1.67 -36.33
CA TYR A 129 12.53 -1.80 -36.73
C TYR A 129 13.12 -3.17 -36.35
N ASP A 130 14.39 -3.40 -36.69
CA ASP A 130 15.09 -4.63 -36.30
C ASP A 130 15.07 -4.81 -34.79
N ARG A 131 14.73 -6.00 -34.29
CA ARG A 131 14.63 -6.27 -32.84
C ARG A 131 15.95 -6.07 -32.09
N SER A 132 17.11 -6.14 -32.74
CA SER A 132 18.39 -5.82 -32.09
C SER A 132 18.50 -4.35 -31.66
N THR A 133 17.64 -3.47 -32.21
CA THR A 133 17.56 -2.07 -31.78
C THR A 133 16.90 -1.89 -30.41
N LEU A 134 16.14 -2.89 -29.93
CA LEU A 134 15.56 -2.96 -28.59
C LEU A 134 16.56 -3.44 -27.52
N MET A 135 17.78 -3.86 -27.91
CA MET A 135 18.79 -4.36 -27.00
C MET A 135 19.77 -3.25 -26.64
N ALA A 136 20.03 -3.07 -25.34
CA ALA A 136 21.13 -2.23 -24.86
C ALA A 136 22.37 -3.11 -24.70
N ILE A 137 23.41 -2.91 -25.50
CA ILE A 137 24.66 -3.68 -25.44
C ILE A 137 25.84 -2.73 -25.47
N ARG A 138 26.81 -2.89 -24.54
CA ARG A 138 28.07 -2.16 -24.62
C ARG A 138 29.27 -3.02 -24.22
N GLU A 139 30.28 -2.99 -25.08
CA GLU A 139 31.62 -3.53 -24.80
C GLU A 139 32.59 -2.38 -24.47
N LYS A 140 33.38 -2.53 -23.42
CA LYS A 140 34.50 -1.64 -23.10
C LYS A 140 35.72 -2.45 -22.64
N ARG A 141 36.89 -1.82 -22.77
CA ARG A 141 38.18 -2.41 -22.38
C ARG A 141 38.94 -1.45 -21.46
N LEU A 142 39.60 -2.01 -20.45
CA LEU A 142 40.57 -1.32 -19.60
C LEU A 142 41.92 -2.00 -19.72
N THR A 143 42.92 -1.30 -20.26
CA THR A 143 44.28 -1.81 -20.42
C THR A 143 45.22 -1.09 -19.47
N SER A 144 45.95 -1.83 -18.63
CA SER A 144 47.01 -1.28 -17.79
C SER A 144 48.15 -0.71 -18.63
N VAL A 145 48.74 0.40 -18.20
CA VAL A 145 49.89 1.03 -18.85
C VAL A 145 51.10 0.91 -17.91
N CYS A 146 52.15 0.20 -18.33
CA CYS A 146 53.40 0.03 -17.57
C CYS A 146 53.21 -0.52 -16.14
N GLY A 147 52.20 -1.37 -15.91
CA GLY A 147 51.89 -1.91 -14.59
C GLY A 147 51.10 -0.96 -13.67
N SER A 148 50.50 0.10 -14.24
CA SER A 148 49.56 1.00 -13.55
C SER A 148 48.14 0.87 -14.13
N PRO A 149 47.09 1.04 -13.30
CA PRO A 149 45.71 1.01 -13.78
C PRO A 149 45.39 2.23 -14.66
N PRO A 150 44.54 2.10 -15.69
CA PRO A 150 43.99 3.21 -16.45
C PRO A 150 42.85 3.93 -15.71
N ASP A 151 42.39 5.05 -16.25
CA ASP A 151 41.19 5.74 -15.74
C ASP A 151 39.94 4.86 -15.85
N PRO A 152 38.97 4.99 -14.91
CA PRO A 152 37.69 4.30 -14.99
C PRO A 152 36.91 4.59 -16.28
N VAL A 153 36.16 3.59 -16.76
CA VAL A 153 35.34 3.72 -17.98
C VAL A 153 33.89 3.37 -17.71
N GLU A 154 32.98 4.18 -18.23
CA GLU A 154 31.53 3.96 -18.18
C GLU A 154 31.04 3.10 -19.35
N LEU A 155 30.05 2.25 -19.07
CA LEU A 155 29.36 1.41 -20.04
C LEU A 155 27.97 1.99 -20.30
N LYS A 156 27.88 2.94 -21.23
CA LYS A 156 26.62 3.54 -21.68
C LYS A 156 26.17 2.90 -22.99
N ALA A 157 24.97 2.35 -23.05
CA ALA A 157 24.38 1.76 -24.24
C ALA A 157 23.19 2.59 -24.73
N ARG A 158 22.60 2.24 -25.88
CA ARG A 158 21.35 2.83 -26.37
C ARG A 158 20.31 1.74 -26.60
N VAL A 159 19.06 2.01 -26.24
CA VAL A 159 17.90 1.11 -26.36
C VAL A 159 16.80 1.79 -27.19
N PHE A 160 15.93 1.00 -27.83
CA PHE A 160 14.85 1.47 -28.71
C PHE A 160 15.35 2.38 -29.85
N ARG A 161 16.38 1.93 -30.57
CA ARG A 161 16.97 2.64 -31.72
C ARG A 161 16.15 2.46 -33.00
N HIS A 162 16.27 3.36 -33.96
CA HIS A 162 15.68 3.21 -35.29
C HIS A 162 16.62 2.43 -36.23
N ASN A 163 17.93 2.51 -36.01
CA ASN A 163 18.94 1.82 -36.81
C ASN A 163 19.94 1.01 -35.96
N ILE A 164 20.54 -0.02 -36.54
CA ILE A 164 21.54 -0.90 -35.91
C ILE A 164 22.94 -0.26 -35.96
N ILE A 165 23.21 0.53 -37.00
CA ILE A 165 24.54 1.09 -37.24
C ILE A 165 24.76 2.24 -36.24
N ASP A 166 25.70 2.05 -35.31
CA ASP A 166 26.28 3.12 -34.49
C ASP A 166 27.14 4.00 -35.42
N GLU A 167 26.51 4.78 -36.32
CA GLU A 167 27.21 5.81 -37.09
C GLU A 167 27.52 6.97 -36.14
N GLU A 168 28.72 6.90 -35.54
CA GLU A 168 29.36 7.87 -34.65
C GLU A 168 28.89 7.87 -33.18
N GLU A 169 29.85 8.10 -32.26
CA GLU A 169 29.62 8.28 -30.81
C GLU A 169 28.66 9.45 -30.48
N ASN A 170 28.16 10.18 -31.48
CA ASN A 170 27.26 11.35 -31.39
C ASN A 170 25.83 11.10 -31.90
N SER A 171 25.42 9.85 -32.18
CA SER A 171 24.03 9.57 -32.56
C SER A 171 23.05 9.87 -31.42
N GLU A 172 22.01 10.68 -31.69
CA GLU A 172 20.88 10.92 -30.78
C GLU A 172 19.80 9.82 -30.86
N ASP A 173 19.99 8.77 -31.68
CA ASP A 173 18.98 7.73 -31.94
C ASP A 173 18.76 6.78 -30.73
N GLY A 174 17.52 6.67 -30.27
CA GLY A 174 17.12 5.86 -29.10
C GLY A 174 17.39 6.54 -27.75
N HIS A 175 17.22 5.80 -26.66
CA HIS A 175 17.47 6.28 -25.30
C HIS A 175 18.83 5.82 -24.79
N GLU A 176 19.64 6.74 -24.27
CA GLU A 176 20.90 6.40 -23.61
C GLU A 176 20.63 5.77 -22.24
N LEU A 177 21.21 4.59 -22.02
CA LEU A 177 21.05 3.81 -20.80
C LEU A 177 22.41 3.53 -20.17
N TYR A 178 22.59 3.90 -18.90
CA TYR A 178 23.81 3.62 -18.14
C TYR A 178 23.77 2.20 -17.58
N LEU A 179 24.53 1.27 -18.18
CA LEU A 179 24.57 -0.13 -17.72
C LEU A 179 25.57 -0.36 -16.58
N GLY A 180 26.54 0.53 -16.40
CA GLY A 180 27.50 0.44 -15.32
C GLY A 180 28.82 1.14 -15.56
N LYS A 181 29.81 0.83 -14.72
CA LYS A 181 31.17 1.37 -14.77
C LYS A 181 32.17 0.31 -14.37
N MET A 182 33.29 0.27 -15.07
CA MET A 182 34.42 -0.60 -14.76
C MET A 182 35.61 0.20 -14.26
N ILE A 183 36.26 -0.31 -13.21
CA ILE A 183 37.42 0.28 -12.54
C ILE A 183 38.47 -0.81 -12.39
N MET A 184 39.72 -0.53 -12.79
CA MET A 184 40.85 -1.40 -12.47
C MET A 184 41.49 -0.90 -11.17
N GLU A 185 41.53 -1.75 -10.14
CA GLU A 185 42.21 -1.43 -8.89
C GLU A 185 43.73 -1.48 -9.05
N ASN A 186 44.46 -0.89 -8.10
CA ASN A 186 45.93 -0.83 -8.13
C ASN A 186 46.61 -2.20 -8.22
N GLU A 187 45.97 -3.26 -7.69
CA GLU A 187 46.47 -4.63 -7.76
C GLU A 187 46.07 -5.36 -9.07
N GLY A 188 45.33 -4.71 -9.97
CA GLY A 188 44.89 -5.29 -11.25
C GLY A 188 43.52 -5.97 -11.21
N SER A 189 42.91 -6.10 -10.04
CA SER A 189 41.52 -6.57 -9.90
C SER A 189 40.56 -5.65 -10.63
N LEU A 190 39.50 -6.22 -11.18
CA LEU A 190 38.43 -5.47 -11.84
C LEU A 190 37.27 -5.29 -10.88
N LEU A 191 36.83 -4.05 -10.70
CA LEU A 191 35.60 -3.72 -10.01
C LEU A 191 34.56 -3.27 -11.04
N ILE A 192 33.38 -3.88 -11.01
CA ILE A 192 32.23 -3.49 -11.84
C ILE A 192 31.13 -2.96 -10.94
N ILE A 193 30.71 -1.73 -11.20
CA ILE A 193 29.53 -1.10 -10.62
C ILE A 193 28.39 -1.25 -11.64
N GLY A 194 27.23 -1.70 -11.18
CA GLY A 194 26.04 -1.86 -12.02
C GLY A 194 25.37 -0.54 -12.42
N GLY A 195 24.15 -0.65 -12.96
CA GLY A 195 23.28 0.47 -13.31
C GLY A 195 22.90 1.33 -12.08
N LYS A 196 22.24 2.46 -12.37
CA LYS A 196 21.75 3.41 -11.37
C LYS A 196 20.36 3.04 -10.81
N GLY A 197 19.72 2.00 -11.32
CA GLY A 197 18.34 1.63 -11.03
C GLY A 197 17.33 2.49 -11.79
N GLU A 198 17.75 3.02 -12.96
CA GLU A 198 16.91 3.78 -13.87
C GLU A 198 15.93 2.84 -14.59
N SER A 199 14.68 3.28 -14.70
CA SER A 199 13.66 2.63 -15.51
C SER A 199 12.70 3.67 -16.07
N GLY A 200 12.21 3.42 -17.28
CA GLY A 200 11.37 4.38 -17.97
C GLY A 200 10.67 3.76 -19.18
N CYS A 201 9.91 4.59 -19.88
CA CYS A 201 9.21 4.19 -21.11
C CYS A 201 9.54 5.16 -22.24
N ILE A 202 9.65 4.63 -23.46
CA ILE A 202 9.94 5.44 -24.66
C ILE A 202 8.67 6.05 -25.26
N LYS A 203 7.54 5.41 -25.03
CA LYS A 203 6.24 5.89 -25.48
C LYS A 203 5.56 6.61 -24.32
N GLU A 204 5.40 7.93 -24.46
CA GLU A 204 4.77 8.77 -23.44
C GLU A 204 3.45 8.17 -22.95
N SER A 205 3.21 8.28 -21.64
CA SER A 205 2.01 7.75 -20.96
C SER A 205 1.85 6.22 -20.99
N THR A 206 2.87 5.45 -21.37
CA THR A 206 2.84 3.99 -21.21
C THR A 206 3.06 3.61 -19.76
N LEU A 207 2.20 2.75 -19.24
CA LEU A 207 2.13 2.41 -17.84
C LEU A 207 2.52 0.95 -17.61
N ILE A 208 2.99 0.65 -16.40
CA ILE A 208 3.19 -0.74 -15.96
C ILE A 208 1.82 -1.35 -15.70
N THR A 209 1.52 -2.46 -16.38
CA THR A 209 0.22 -3.16 -16.30
C THR A 209 0.36 -4.61 -15.87
N THR A 210 1.56 -5.18 -16.01
CA THR A 210 1.85 -6.55 -15.55
C THR A 210 3.15 -6.57 -14.75
N PHE A 211 3.31 -7.60 -13.92
CA PHE A 211 4.50 -7.77 -13.08
C PHE A 211 5.79 -7.99 -13.89
N ALA A 212 5.69 -8.53 -15.10
CA ALA A 212 6.85 -9.03 -15.85
C ALA A 212 7.02 -8.44 -17.26
N ASP A 213 5.92 -8.23 -17.99
CA ASP A 213 5.95 -7.95 -19.43
C ASP A 213 5.25 -6.62 -19.71
N ASN A 214 6.03 -5.54 -19.82
CA ASN A 214 5.53 -4.21 -20.14
C ASN A 214 6.21 -3.68 -21.41
N ASP A 215 5.43 -3.53 -22.47
CA ASP A 215 5.94 -3.03 -23.76
C ASP A 215 6.36 -1.55 -23.64
N TYR A 216 7.36 -1.16 -24.43
CA TYR A 216 7.99 0.16 -24.48
C TYR A 216 8.76 0.59 -23.23
N TRP A 217 8.85 -0.28 -22.22
CA TRP A 217 9.66 -0.04 -21.02
C TRP A 217 11.11 -0.49 -21.20
N TYR A 218 12.01 0.16 -20.45
CA TYR A 218 13.40 -0.23 -20.26
C TYR A 218 13.77 -0.15 -18.78
N ASP A 219 14.82 -0.89 -18.41
CA ASP A 219 15.54 -0.73 -17.15
C ASP A 219 17.05 -0.91 -17.37
N ASP A 220 17.86 -0.53 -16.39
CA ASP A 220 19.32 -0.60 -16.46
C ASP A 220 19.96 -1.81 -15.77
N THR A 221 19.15 -2.82 -15.43
CA THR A 221 19.71 -4.12 -15.07
C THR A 221 20.37 -4.76 -16.28
N SER A 222 21.35 -5.62 -16.06
CA SER A 222 22.09 -6.26 -17.16
C SER A 222 22.71 -7.57 -16.71
N ASP A 223 23.15 -8.37 -17.66
CA ASP A 223 24.14 -9.40 -17.41
C ASP A 223 25.17 -9.39 -18.52
N GLY A 224 26.31 -10.03 -18.27
CA GLY A 224 27.41 -9.87 -19.19
C GLY A 224 28.63 -10.71 -18.95
N SER A 225 29.43 -10.83 -20.00
CA SER A 225 30.69 -11.57 -19.96
C SER A 225 31.83 -10.67 -19.48
N VAL A 226 32.67 -11.22 -18.62
CA VAL A 226 33.92 -10.62 -18.12
C VAL A 226 35.09 -11.47 -18.58
N ASP A 227 35.99 -10.88 -19.36
CA ASP A 227 37.16 -11.55 -19.89
C ASP A 227 38.43 -10.72 -19.64
N ALA A 228 39.58 -11.35 -19.73
CA ALA A 228 40.86 -10.71 -19.55
C ALA A 228 41.90 -11.19 -20.57
N LYS A 229 42.88 -10.35 -20.84
CA LYS A 229 44.14 -10.73 -21.48
C LYS A 229 45.28 -10.37 -20.54
N VAL A 230 46.07 -11.38 -20.19
CA VAL A 230 47.21 -11.24 -19.28
C VAL A 230 48.50 -11.47 -20.05
N THR A 231 49.39 -10.49 -20.02
CA THR A 231 50.74 -10.61 -20.60
C THR A 231 51.77 -10.44 -19.49
N ILE A 232 52.70 -11.37 -19.39
CA ILE A 232 53.78 -11.34 -18.40
C ILE A 232 55.14 -11.25 -19.09
N MET A 233 56.11 -10.63 -18.42
CA MET A 233 57.49 -10.55 -18.88
C MET A 233 58.30 -11.71 -18.28
N VAL A 234 58.81 -12.58 -19.15
CA VAL A 234 59.70 -13.70 -18.79
C VAL A 234 60.98 -13.53 -19.59
N ASN A 235 62.13 -13.44 -18.94
CA ASN A 235 63.45 -13.26 -19.58
C ASN A 235 63.50 -12.12 -20.63
N ASN A 236 62.90 -10.97 -20.33
CA ASN A 236 62.74 -9.81 -21.23
C ASN A 236 61.89 -10.07 -22.49
N THR A 237 61.17 -11.18 -22.56
CA THR A 237 60.19 -11.49 -23.60
C THR A 237 58.75 -11.47 -23.05
N LYS A 238 57.80 -10.96 -23.84
CA LYS A 238 56.37 -10.95 -23.52
C LYS A 238 55.78 -12.34 -23.76
N LYS A 239 55.15 -12.92 -22.73
CA LYS A 239 54.37 -14.16 -22.80
C LYS A 239 52.91 -13.84 -22.51
N SER A 240 52.02 -14.11 -23.46
CA SER A 240 50.57 -14.03 -23.23
C SER A 240 50.11 -15.31 -22.56
N LEU A 241 49.39 -15.20 -21.46
CA LEU A 241 48.76 -16.34 -20.80
C LEU A 241 47.40 -16.62 -21.44
N ARG A 242 47.02 -17.90 -21.52
CA ARG A 242 45.69 -18.32 -21.96
C ARG A 242 44.72 -18.31 -20.78
N ASN A 243 43.50 -17.81 -20.99
CA ASN A 243 42.38 -18.05 -20.08
C ASN A 243 41.96 -19.53 -20.21
N ARG A 244 42.17 -20.35 -19.17
CA ARG A 244 41.95 -21.80 -19.23
C ARG A 244 40.48 -22.19 -19.05
N GLU A 245 39.70 -21.40 -18.31
CA GLU A 245 38.29 -21.71 -17.95
C GLU A 245 37.25 -20.91 -18.75
N GLY A 246 37.71 -20.03 -19.64
CA GLY A 246 36.83 -19.13 -20.38
C GLY A 246 36.37 -17.93 -19.55
N LYS A 247 35.33 -17.24 -20.04
CA LYS A 247 34.87 -15.97 -19.47
C LYS A 247 34.23 -16.17 -18.10
N SER A 248 34.40 -15.20 -17.21
CA SER A 248 33.50 -15.02 -16.06
C SER A 248 32.22 -14.33 -16.51
N TRP A 249 31.22 -14.30 -15.63
CA TRP A 249 29.96 -13.60 -15.86
C TRP A 249 29.59 -12.71 -14.68
N ILE A 250 28.86 -11.64 -14.98
CA ILE A 250 28.29 -10.74 -13.98
C ILE A 250 26.78 -10.64 -14.17
N LEU A 251 26.06 -10.66 -13.05
CA LEU A 251 24.65 -10.30 -12.95
C LEU A 251 24.55 -8.92 -12.31
N VAL A 252 23.85 -7.98 -12.94
CA VAL A 252 23.51 -6.68 -12.36
C VAL A 252 22.03 -6.73 -11.98
N ALA A 253 21.78 -6.85 -10.68
CA ALA A 253 20.47 -7.15 -10.12
C ALA A 253 19.88 -5.99 -9.29
N PRO A 254 18.59 -6.07 -8.90
CA PRO A 254 18.00 -5.18 -7.92
C PRO A 254 18.77 -5.14 -6.57
N PRO A 255 18.56 -4.11 -5.73
CA PRO A 255 19.10 -4.09 -4.37
C PRO A 255 18.61 -5.27 -3.53
N LYS A 256 19.41 -5.69 -2.54
CA LYS A 256 19.00 -6.63 -1.50
C LYS A 256 18.68 -5.84 -0.24
N TYR A 257 17.40 -5.64 0.04
CA TYR A 257 16.98 -4.79 1.15
C TYR A 257 17.18 -5.47 2.52
N ALA A 258 17.26 -6.80 2.57
CA ALA A 258 17.56 -7.54 3.80
C ALA A 258 18.89 -8.32 3.67
N PRO A 259 20.06 -7.65 3.63
CA PRO A 259 21.35 -8.29 3.36
C PRO A 259 21.70 -9.41 4.34
N GLY A 260 21.29 -9.29 5.61
CA GLY A 260 21.56 -10.29 6.65
C GLY A 260 20.59 -11.47 6.73
N ILE A 261 19.59 -11.51 5.86
CA ILE A 261 18.60 -12.59 5.80
C ILE A 261 18.90 -13.45 4.56
N PRO A 262 19.28 -14.73 4.75
CA PRO A 262 19.53 -15.64 3.64
C PRO A 262 18.22 -16.18 3.05
N ASN A 263 18.24 -16.54 1.77
CA ASN A 263 17.13 -17.26 1.14
C ASN A 263 17.15 -18.72 1.59
N ILE A 264 15.96 -19.31 1.82
CA ILE A 264 15.84 -20.73 2.20
C ILE A 264 16.48 -21.64 1.13
N THR A 265 16.31 -21.28 -0.13
CA THR A 265 17.03 -21.87 -1.26
C THR A 265 17.85 -20.76 -1.92
N SER A 266 19.17 -20.84 -1.81
CA SER A 266 20.09 -19.88 -2.42
C SER A 266 20.41 -20.24 -3.87
N LEU A 267 20.78 -19.22 -4.66
CA LEU A 267 21.18 -19.42 -6.05
C LEU A 267 22.41 -20.33 -6.14
N TYR A 268 23.35 -20.21 -5.21
CA TYR A 268 24.51 -21.11 -5.10
C TYR A 268 24.08 -22.58 -5.03
N GLN A 269 23.17 -22.91 -4.12
CA GLN A 269 22.71 -24.30 -3.94
C GLN A 269 22.02 -24.82 -5.19
N THR A 270 21.20 -23.97 -5.82
CA THR A 270 20.46 -24.33 -7.03
C THR A 270 21.39 -24.65 -8.19
N ILE A 271 22.38 -23.79 -8.45
CA ILE A 271 23.35 -24.01 -9.53
C ILE A 271 24.22 -25.23 -9.24
N LEU A 272 24.65 -25.40 -7.99
CA LEU A 272 25.45 -26.54 -7.56
C LEU A 272 24.72 -27.87 -7.86
N GLU A 273 23.46 -28.00 -7.44
CA GLU A 273 22.67 -29.23 -7.68
C GLU A 273 22.29 -29.42 -9.16
N THR A 274 22.15 -28.34 -9.93
CA THR A 274 21.92 -28.40 -11.38
C THR A 274 23.13 -28.96 -12.13
N GLN A 275 24.35 -28.54 -11.77
CA GLN A 275 25.58 -29.05 -12.39
C GLN A 275 25.96 -30.44 -11.86
N HIS A 276 25.68 -30.70 -10.57
CA HIS A 276 26.08 -31.93 -9.88
C HIS A 276 24.85 -32.59 -9.23
N PRO A 277 24.17 -33.51 -9.95
CA PRO A 277 23.00 -34.21 -9.42
C PRO A 277 23.31 -34.94 -8.11
N VAL A 278 22.44 -34.73 -7.11
CA VAL A 278 22.65 -35.25 -5.75
C VAL A 278 22.56 -36.79 -5.68
N ASP A 279 23.53 -37.43 -5.03
CA ASP A 279 23.47 -38.84 -4.63
C ASP A 279 22.65 -38.99 -3.33
N PRO A 280 21.55 -39.79 -3.29
CA PRO A 280 20.76 -40.01 -2.07
C PRO A 280 21.55 -40.57 -0.88
N ASN A 281 22.60 -41.36 -1.12
CA ASN A 281 23.41 -41.94 -0.06
C ASN A 281 24.40 -40.93 0.52
N TYR A 282 24.76 -39.93 -0.28
CA TYR A 282 25.80 -38.96 0.00
C TYR A 282 25.35 -37.56 -0.46
N PRO A 283 24.32 -36.98 0.18
CA PRO A 283 23.85 -35.66 -0.21
C PRO A 283 24.89 -34.60 0.14
N ALA A 284 25.04 -33.59 -0.71
CA ALA A 284 26.17 -32.65 -0.63
C ALA A 284 25.76 -31.19 -0.88
N ASN A 285 26.20 -30.31 0.02
CA ASN A 285 26.09 -28.85 -0.06
C ASN A 285 27.44 -28.14 -0.28
N ASP A 286 28.50 -28.89 -0.61
CA ASP A 286 29.85 -28.40 -0.90
C ASP A 286 30.42 -29.13 -2.12
N LEU A 287 31.18 -28.43 -2.97
CA LEU A 287 31.87 -29.01 -4.12
C LEU A 287 32.91 -30.07 -3.74
N THR A 288 33.52 -29.98 -2.55
CA THR A 288 34.48 -31.00 -2.06
C THR A 288 33.86 -32.40 -1.98
N ASN A 289 32.55 -32.46 -1.80
CA ASN A 289 31.79 -33.70 -1.69
C ASN A 289 31.50 -34.34 -3.08
N TYR A 290 31.63 -33.58 -4.18
CA TYR A 290 31.44 -34.12 -5.53
C TYR A 290 32.75 -34.60 -6.19
N GLN A 291 33.88 -34.57 -5.47
CA GLN A 291 35.16 -35.07 -5.98
C GLN A 291 35.19 -36.60 -6.03
N ASP A 292 35.54 -37.17 -7.18
CA ASP A 292 35.64 -38.62 -7.36
C ASP A 292 36.82 -39.17 -6.54
N SER A 293 36.49 -40.00 -5.57
CA SER A 293 37.44 -40.70 -4.71
C SER A 293 37.17 -42.19 -4.85
N ASP A 294 38.10 -42.92 -5.47
CA ASP A 294 38.06 -44.39 -5.60
C ASP A 294 38.08 -45.11 -4.24
N ASP A 295 38.47 -44.41 -3.17
CA ASP A 295 38.46 -44.93 -1.81
C ASP A 295 37.09 -44.74 -1.16
N SER A 296 36.33 -45.83 -1.04
CA SER A 296 34.98 -45.86 -0.44
C SER A 296 34.95 -45.39 1.02
N VAL A 297 36.05 -45.53 1.77
CA VAL A 297 36.14 -45.12 3.18
C VAL A 297 36.39 -43.62 3.28
N LYS A 298 37.31 -43.08 2.46
CA LYS A 298 37.49 -41.62 2.35
C LYS A 298 36.25 -40.94 1.81
N LYS A 299 35.60 -41.50 0.79
CA LYS A 299 34.33 -41.01 0.25
C LYS A 299 33.27 -40.96 1.35
N LYS A 300 33.07 -42.03 2.12
CA LYS A 300 32.12 -42.04 3.24
C LYS A 300 32.44 -41.01 4.33
N LYS A 301 33.72 -40.76 4.62
CA LYS A 301 34.17 -39.76 5.62
C LYS A 301 34.00 -38.31 5.13
N ILE A 302 34.28 -38.03 3.86
CA ILE A 302 34.12 -36.69 3.25
C ILE A 302 32.64 -36.32 3.14
N MET A 303 31.80 -37.29 2.79
CA MET A 303 30.37 -37.13 2.54
C MET A 303 29.49 -37.16 3.79
N GLN A 304 30.06 -37.26 5.00
CA GLN A 304 29.26 -37.31 6.21
C GLN A 304 28.54 -35.97 6.45
N VAL A 305 27.25 -36.04 6.80
CA VAL A 305 26.42 -34.86 7.08
C VAL A 305 26.90 -34.20 8.36
N ASN A 306 27.07 -32.89 8.30
CA ASN A 306 27.54 -32.08 9.41
C ASN A 306 26.47 -31.06 9.82
N TYR A 307 26.14 -31.04 11.11
CA TYR A 307 25.05 -30.19 11.60
C TYR A 307 25.26 -28.70 11.27
N TYR A 308 26.41 -28.12 11.61
CA TYR A 308 26.62 -26.67 11.42
C TYR A 308 26.91 -26.28 9.97
N ARG A 309 27.48 -27.17 9.17
CA ARG A 309 27.76 -26.93 7.74
C ARG A 309 26.50 -27.09 6.88
N ASP A 310 25.69 -28.11 7.14
CA ASP A 310 24.66 -28.57 6.21
C ASP A 310 23.22 -28.31 6.69
N ILE A 311 22.97 -28.41 8.00
CA ILE A 311 21.61 -28.35 8.58
C ILE A 311 21.31 -26.97 9.17
N HIS A 312 22.21 -26.45 10.01
CA HIS A 312 22.07 -25.15 10.66
C HIS A 312 21.79 -24.02 9.66
N PRO A 313 22.41 -23.94 8.46
CA PRO A 313 22.09 -22.87 7.51
C PRO A 313 20.63 -22.90 7.03
N ILE A 314 20.01 -24.09 6.92
CA ILE A 314 18.59 -24.23 6.54
C ILE A 314 17.70 -23.68 7.66
N PHE A 315 18.02 -24.02 8.91
CA PHE A 315 17.32 -23.52 10.09
C PHE A 315 17.52 -22.02 10.28
N GLU A 316 18.73 -21.51 10.06
CA GLU A 316 19.05 -20.10 10.10
C GLU A 316 18.24 -19.31 9.07
N ALA A 317 18.18 -19.78 7.82
CA ALA A 317 17.36 -19.13 6.79
C ALA A 317 15.87 -19.16 7.14
N THR A 318 15.39 -20.28 7.64
CA THR A 318 13.98 -20.43 8.07
C THR A 318 13.64 -19.44 9.19
N CYS A 319 14.41 -19.44 10.28
CA CYS A 319 14.15 -18.55 11.42
C CYS A 319 14.40 -17.08 11.09
N LYS A 320 15.46 -16.73 10.33
CA LYS A 320 15.72 -15.33 9.97
C LYS A 320 14.70 -14.77 8.99
N SER A 321 14.18 -15.58 8.06
CA SER A 321 13.11 -15.15 7.15
C SER A 321 11.83 -14.72 7.88
N SER A 322 11.60 -15.22 9.09
CA SER A 322 10.43 -14.89 9.90
C SER A 322 10.33 -13.40 10.26
N TRP A 323 11.46 -12.68 10.29
CA TRP A 323 11.48 -11.23 10.56
C TRP A 323 10.90 -10.37 9.45
N VAL A 324 10.84 -10.92 8.24
CA VAL A 324 10.41 -10.22 7.03
C VAL A 324 9.22 -10.88 6.35
N ASN A 325 8.68 -11.93 6.96
CA ASN A 325 7.54 -12.69 6.45
C ASN A 325 6.57 -13.04 7.60
N PRO A 326 5.34 -12.53 7.58
CA PRO A 326 4.40 -12.71 8.69
C PRO A 326 3.98 -14.18 8.87
N LYS A 327 3.90 -14.97 7.79
CA LYS A 327 3.59 -16.42 7.88
C LYS A 327 4.70 -17.18 8.58
N GLY A 328 5.96 -16.92 8.21
CA GLY A 328 7.14 -17.48 8.86
C GLY A 328 7.20 -17.15 10.35
N PHE A 329 6.80 -15.92 10.73
CA PHE A 329 6.76 -15.49 12.13
C PHE A 329 5.82 -16.32 13.01
N THR A 330 4.71 -16.83 12.46
CA THR A 330 3.75 -17.63 13.24
C THR A 330 4.37 -18.90 13.84
N GLY A 331 5.32 -19.52 13.14
CA GLY A 331 5.97 -20.77 13.54
C GLY A 331 7.42 -20.63 14.01
N HIS A 332 8.18 -19.71 13.41
CA HIS A 332 9.64 -19.59 13.58
C HIS A 332 10.09 -18.26 14.19
N GLY A 333 9.15 -17.38 14.55
CA GLY A 333 9.47 -16.15 15.27
C GLY A 333 10.09 -16.43 16.65
N PRO A 334 10.61 -15.38 17.33
CA PRO A 334 11.08 -15.49 18.70
C PRO A 334 10.02 -16.09 19.63
N ASP A 335 10.46 -16.89 20.60
CA ASP A 335 9.61 -17.59 21.58
C ASP A 335 8.57 -18.56 20.96
N LYS A 336 8.66 -18.88 19.66
CA LYS A 336 7.81 -19.89 19.02
C LYS A 336 8.46 -21.29 19.10
N PRO A 337 7.66 -22.37 19.13
CA PRO A 337 8.18 -23.74 19.19
C PRO A 337 9.09 -24.13 18.01
N GLY A 338 8.95 -23.47 16.86
CA GLY A 338 9.76 -23.70 15.67
C GLY A 338 10.99 -22.79 15.56
N ASN A 339 11.33 -22.00 16.59
CA ASN A 339 12.57 -21.24 16.58
C ASN A 339 13.78 -22.16 16.78
N PHE A 340 14.28 -22.72 15.69
CA PHE A 340 15.43 -23.64 15.67
C PHE A 340 16.76 -22.99 16.09
N LEU A 341 16.79 -21.66 16.25
CA LEU A 341 17.94 -20.91 16.76
C LEU A 341 17.87 -20.67 18.28
N ASP A 342 16.80 -21.12 18.95
CA ASP A 342 16.77 -21.15 20.42
C ASP A 342 17.84 -22.12 20.94
N PHE A 343 18.66 -21.66 21.88
CA PHE A 343 19.79 -22.43 22.41
C PHE A 343 19.38 -23.80 22.96
N LYS A 344 18.24 -23.89 23.66
CA LYS A 344 17.79 -25.16 24.26
C LYS A 344 17.27 -26.13 23.20
N LEU A 345 16.65 -25.61 22.14
CA LEU A 345 16.21 -26.44 21.03
C LEU A 345 17.39 -26.88 20.16
N GLU A 346 18.29 -25.96 19.78
CA GLU A 346 19.49 -26.24 18.99
C GLU A 346 20.38 -27.31 19.66
N GLU A 347 20.49 -27.29 20.99
CA GLU A 347 21.22 -28.33 21.74
C GLU A 347 20.66 -29.74 21.49
N LYS A 348 19.34 -29.87 21.41
CA LYS A 348 18.65 -31.15 21.11
C LYS A 348 18.75 -31.50 19.62
N LEU A 349 18.55 -30.52 18.73
CA LEU A 349 18.57 -30.74 17.28
C LEU A 349 19.95 -31.11 16.76
N SER A 350 21.01 -30.59 17.40
CA SER A 350 22.40 -30.90 17.08
C SER A 350 22.92 -32.19 17.70
N ASN A 351 22.14 -32.88 18.55
CA ASN A 351 22.58 -34.11 19.22
C ASN A 351 22.13 -35.35 18.45
N GLU A 352 23.08 -36.14 17.93
CA GLU A 352 22.85 -37.33 17.11
C GLU A 352 22.19 -38.51 17.87
N SER A 353 22.07 -38.44 19.20
CA SER A 353 21.46 -39.48 20.04
C SER A 353 20.08 -39.92 19.51
N PRO A 354 19.78 -41.24 19.55
CA PRO A 354 18.47 -41.76 19.19
C PRO A 354 17.31 -41.19 20.01
N GLU A 355 17.57 -40.67 21.22
CA GLU A 355 16.57 -40.02 22.09
C GLU A 355 15.81 -38.89 21.37
N TYR A 356 16.49 -38.15 20.48
CA TYR A 356 15.91 -37.01 19.77
C TYR A 356 15.43 -37.35 18.35
N ASN A 357 15.48 -38.63 17.93
CA ASN A 357 15.03 -39.05 16.61
C ASN A 357 13.57 -38.64 16.34
N ASP A 358 12.66 -38.87 17.28
CA ASP A 358 11.24 -38.56 17.09
C ASP A 358 11.00 -37.05 16.97
N LEU A 359 11.75 -36.23 17.72
CA LEU A 359 11.72 -34.77 17.59
C LEU A 359 12.16 -34.35 16.18
N ARG A 360 13.30 -34.86 15.69
CA ARG A 360 13.81 -34.51 14.37
C ARG A 360 12.90 -34.99 13.24
N LYS A 361 12.37 -36.22 13.34
CA LYS A 361 11.39 -36.77 12.39
C LYS A 361 10.09 -35.97 12.38
N SER A 362 9.63 -35.51 13.54
CA SER A 362 8.48 -34.60 13.64
C SER A 362 8.72 -33.29 12.88
N ILE A 363 9.92 -32.70 13.02
CA ILE A 363 10.31 -31.50 12.25
C ILE A 363 10.38 -31.80 10.75
N LEU A 364 11.02 -32.89 10.34
CA LEU A 364 11.10 -33.30 8.93
C LEU A 364 9.71 -33.53 8.33
N SER A 365 8.75 -34.07 9.10
CA SER A 365 7.38 -34.31 8.63
C SER A 365 6.62 -33.03 8.25
N ARG A 366 7.11 -31.86 8.71
CA ARG A 366 6.59 -30.54 8.32
C ARG A 366 7.23 -30.00 7.05
N VAL A 367 8.33 -30.57 6.58
CA VAL A 367 9.05 -30.14 5.38
C VAL A 367 8.40 -30.79 4.16
N ARG A 368 8.07 -29.98 3.15
CA ARG A 368 7.51 -30.47 1.89
C ARG A 368 8.53 -31.35 1.16
N ILE A 369 8.07 -32.52 0.72
CA ILE A 369 8.90 -33.46 -0.04
C ILE A 369 9.06 -32.89 -1.45
N PRO A 370 10.30 -32.75 -1.97
CA PRO A 370 10.54 -32.32 -3.35
C PRO A 370 9.78 -33.20 -4.35
N SER A 371 9.27 -32.59 -5.42
CA SER A 371 8.35 -33.24 -6.36
C SER A 371 8.95 -34.47 -7.04
N GLU A 372 10.28 -34.55 -7.14
CA GLU A 372 11.03 -35.69 -7.70
C GLU A 372 11.09 -36.89 -6.74
N LEU A 373 10.88 -36.66 -5.44
CA LEU A 373 10.91 -37.68 -4.40
C LEU A 373 9.50 -38.08 -3.91
N ALA A 374 8.49 -37.22 -4.09
CA ALA A 374 7.14 -37.40 -3.57
C ALA A 374 6.25 -38.29 -4.46
N SER A 375 5.48 -39.18 -3.84
CA SER A 375 4.31 -39.81 -4.49
C SER A 375 3.24 -38.76 -4.83
N SER A 376 2.26 -39.12 -5.68
CA SER A 376 1.13 -38.21 -5.98
C SER A 376 0.34 -37.83 -4.73
N PHE A 377 0.06 -38.81 -3.86
CA PHE A 377 -0.67 -38.59 -2.61
C PHE A 377 0.06 -37.63 -1.66
N GLU A 378 1.36 -37.81 -1.47
CA GLU A 378 2.16 -36.91 -0.61
C GLU A 378 2.19 -35.49 -1.17
N ARG A 379 2.42 -35.36 -2.48
CA ARG A 379 2.46 -34.07 -3.16
C ARG A 379 1.16 -33.28 -3.00
N ASP A 380 0.04 -33.93 -3.27
CA ASP A 380 -1.30 -33.31 -3.18
C ASP A 380 -1.68 -33.02 -1.72
N GLY A 381 -1.33 -33.92 -0.79
CA GLY A 381 -1.57 -33.74 0.64
C GLY A 381 -0.75 -32.64 1.30
N GLN A 382 0.37 -32.23 0.70
CA GLN A 382 1.28 -31.19 1.22
C GLN A 382 1.05 -29.78 0.63
N ALA A 383 0.01 -29.60 -0.18
CA ALA A 383 -0.31 -28.35 -0.87
C ALA A 383 -1.09 -27.33 -0.02
N TYR A 384 -0.64 -27.09 1.22
CA TYR A 384 -1.22 -26.11 2.14
C TYR A 384 -0.11 -25.45 2.98
N ASP A 385 -0.40 -24.29 3.59
CA ASP A 385 0.54 -23.48 4.37
C ASP A 385 1.01 -24.12 5.69
N TYR A 386 0.40 -25.23 6.09
CA TYR A 386 0.90 -26.08 7.17
C TYR A 386 2.32 -26.64 6.88
N PHE A 387 2.68 -26.89 5.62
CA PHE A 387 3.99 -27.45 5.27
C PHE A 387 5.00 -26.36 4.90
N MET A 388 6.25 -26.60 5.26
CA MET A 388 7.37 -25.68 5.09
C MET A 388 8.15 -25.94 3.79
N PRO A 389 8.66 -24.89 3.13
CA PRO A 389 8.40 -23.47 3.41
C PRO A 389 6.97 -23.05 3.01
N PRO A 390 6.30 -22.15 3.75
CA PRO A 390 5.01 -21.58 3.36
C PRO A 390 5.23 -20.38 2.41
N LEU A 391 5.96 -20.64 1.31
CA LEU A 391 6.30 -19.67 0.26
C LEU A 391 5.75 -20.13 -1.09
N SER A 392 5.56 -19.18 -2.01
CA SER A 392 5.17 -19.39 -3.41
C SER A 392 6.25 -20.14 -4.19
N GLY A 393 5.81 -20.98 -5.12
CA GLY A 393 6.62 -21.93 -5.89
C GLY A 393 6.83 -21.53 -7.35
N ASN A 394 7.49 -22.40 -8.11
CA ASN A 394 7.84 -22.15 -9.52
C ASN A 394 6.64 -22.09 -10.48
N SER A 395 5.41 -22.35 -10.00
CA SER A 395 4.18 -22.29 -10.82
C SER A 395 3.20 -21.18 -10.41
N GLY A 396 3.64 -20.20 -9.63
CA GLY A 396 2.84 -19.03 -9.25
C GLY A 396 2.55 -18.95 -7.75
N ILE A 397 1.60 -18.10 -7.39
CA ILE A 397 1.21 -17.81 -6.01
C ILE A 397 0.68 -19.07 -5.32
N GLN A 398 1.17 -19.34 -4.12
CA GLN A 398 0.75 -20.47 -3.29
C GLN A 398 -0.78 -20.60 -3.16
N THR A 399 -1.32 -21.67 -3.74
CA THR A 399 -2.76 -21.93 -3.81
C THR A 399 -3.07 -23.27 -3.15
N PRO A 400 -3.85 -23.30 -2.06
CA PRO A 400 -4.29 -24.53 -1.40
C PRO A 400 -4.79 -25.59 -2.38
N GLY A 401 -4.28 -26.81 -2.28
CA GLY A 401 -4.61 -27.93 -3.17
C GLY A 401 -3.90 -27.94 -4.53
N VAL A 402 -3.01 -26.98 -4.81
CA VAL A 402 -2.21 -26.92 -6.04
C VAL A 402 -0.70 -27.01 -5.70
N PRO A 403 -0.11 -28.22 -5.67
CA PRO A 403 1.22 -28.44 -5.09
C PRO A 403 2.35 -27.59 -5.68
N ASP A 404 2.37 -27.44 -7.01
CA ASP A 404 3.50 -26.80 -7.71
C ASP A 404 3.52 -25.26 -7.54
N THR A 405 2.51 -24.70 -6.86
CA THR A 405 2.46 -23.29 -6.47
C THR A 405 3.10 -23.03 -5.11
N PHE A 406 3.55 -24.07 -4.40
CA PHE A 406 4.32 -23.93 -3.17
C PHE A 406 5.80 -24.23 -3.42
N LEU A 407 6.68 -23.51 -2.72
CA LEU A 407 8.11 -23.78 -2.73
C LEU A 407 8.40 -25.10 -2.02
N SER A 408 9.27 -25.93 -2.61
CA SER A 408 9.98 -26.97 -1.88
C SER A 408 11.45 -26.56 -1.74
N ILE A 409 12.09 -27.00 -0.66
CA ILE A 409 13.55 -26.98 -0.61
C ILE A 409 14.13 -27.86 -1.73
N THR A 410 15.42 -27.70 -2.00
CA THR A 410 16.11 -28.51 -3.01
C THR A 410 16.17 -29.98 -2.62
N ARG A 411 16.39 -30.85 -3.61
CA ARG A 411 16.54 -32.30 -3.41
C ARG A 411 17.69 -32.59 -2.45
N GLY A 412 18.82 -31.89 -2.57
CA GLY A 412 19.96 -32.04 -1.67
C GLY A 412 19.65 -31.62 -0.24
N GLN A 413 19.04 -30.45 -0.05
CA GLN A 413 18.63 -29.98 1.28
C GLN A 413 17.66 -30.97 1.96
N TYR A 414 16.70 -31.54 1.23
CA TYR A 414 15.77 -32.51 1.79
C TYR A 414 16.47 -33.80 2.22
N LEU A 415 17.36 -34.34 1.40
CA LEU A 415 18.13 -35.55 1.72
C LEU A 415 19.06 -35.35 2.92
N LEU A 416 19.65 -34.14 3.07
CA LEU A 416 20.42 -33.78 4.25
C LEU A 416 19.55 -33.77 5.52
N LEU A 417 18.36 -33.18 5.45
CA LEU A 417 17.41 -33.19 6.55
C LEU A 417 16.91 -34.60 6.87
N GLN A 418 16.78 -35.47 5.88
CA GLN A 418 16.43 -36.87 6.10
C GLN A 418 17.52 -37.60 6.90
N LYS A 419 18.78 -37.48 6.48
CA LYS A 419 19.94 -38.02 7.20
C LYS A 419 20.04 -37.48 8.63
N TRP A 420 19.85 -36.17 8.78
CA TRP A 420 19.78 -35.53 10.09
C TRP A 420 18.65 -36.13 10.96
N ALA A 421 17.45 -36.29 10.42
CA ALA A 421 16.31 -36.83 11.15
C ALA A 421 16.50 -38.30 11.57
N GLU A 422 17.26 -39.06 10.79
CA GLU A 422 17.64 -40.45 11.09
C GLU A 422 18.77 -40.55 12.15
N GLY A 423 19.45 -39.44 12.47
CA GLY A 423 20.63 -39.42 13.34
C GLY A 423 21.94 -39.73 12.62
N ASP A 424 21.95 -39.78 11.29
CA ASP A 424 23.13 -40.03 10.45
C ASP A 424 23.87 -38.71 10.14
N PHE A 425 24.36 -38.04 11.18
CA PHE A 425 25.12 -36.81 11.08
C PHE A 425 26.12 -36.67 12.24
N GLU A 426 27.05 -35.71 12.13
CA GLU A 426 27.99 -35.35 13.19
C GLU A 426 27.80 -33.90 13.67
N LYS A 427 27.98 -33.70 14.97
CA LYS A 427 28.09 -32.38 15.59
C LYS A 427 29.55 -31.98 15.71
N LYS A 428 30.07 -31.27 14.70
CA LYS A 428 31.34 -30.52 14.84
C LYS A 428 31.10 -29.18 15.51
N SER A 429 32.14 -28.39 15.73
CA SER A 429 31.99 -27.07 16.32
C SER A 429 31.42 -26.04 15.35
N LYS A 430 30.66 -25.09 15.90
CA LYS A 430 30.18 -23.91 15.18
C LYS A 430 31.38 -23.03 14.83
N LEU A 431 31.45 -22.57 13.58
CA LEU A 431 32.49 -21.62 13.18
C LEU A 431 32.29 -20.27 13.90
N PRO A 432 33.38 -19.52 14.18
CA PRO A 432 33.28 -18.18 14.73
C PRO A 432 32.44 -17.26 13.85
N GLU A 433 31.71 -16.33 14.47
CA GLU A 433 31.07 -15.24 13.73
C GLU A 433 32.12 -14.20 13.33
N TYR A 434 32.11 -13.84 12.05
CA TYR A 434 32.98 -12.80 11.49
C TYR A 434 32.14 -11.60 11.04
N ASN A 435 32.72 -10.39 11.15
CA ASN A 435 32.07 -9.14 10.81
C ASN A 435 32.64 -8.55 9.52
N TYR A 436 31.80 -7.78 8.85
CA TYR A 436 32.13 -6.91 7.74
C TYR A 436 32.47 -5.52 8.31
N ILE A 437 33.65 -4.99 8.00
CA ILE A 437 34.08 -3.65 8.43
C ILE A 437 34.40 -2.83 7.18
N ASP A 438 33.57 -1.82 6.93
CA ASP A 438 33.89 -0.82 5.92
C ASP A 438 34.71 0.31 6.54
N LYS A 439 36.01 0.37 6.22
CA LYS A 439 36.88 1.48 6.65
C LYS A 439 36.76 2.71 5.74
N GLY A 440 35.69 2.83 4.97
CA GLY A 440 35.48 3.89 3.98
C GLY A 440 35.74 5.29 4.53
N LYS A 441 36.79 5.94 3.99
CA LYS A 441 36.92 7.39 3.73
C LYS A 441 38.23 7.78 3.01
N ASP A 442 39.30 6.98 3.08
CA ASP A 442 40.66 7.44 2.67
C ASP A 442 41.35 6.73 1.49
N THR A 443 40.75 5.73 0.82
CA THR A 443 41.43 5.06 -0.31
C THR A 443 40.53 4.82 -1.53
N ASP A 444 41.07 5.00 -2.73
CA ASP A 444 40.37 4.82 -4.01
C ASP A 444 39.98 3.35 -4.29
N SER A 445 40.40 2.40 -3.43
CA SER A 445 40.15 0.95 -3.61
C SER A 445 38.98 0.37 -2.79
N ARG A 446 38.33 1.15 -1.91
CA ARG A 446 37.19 0.75 -1.02
C ARG A 446 37.16 -0.75 -0.66
N LYS A 447 38.29 -1.27 -0.18
CA LYS A 447 38.43 -2.70 0.13
C LYS A 447 37.64 -3.00 1.40
N PRO A 448 36.75 -4.00 1.38
CA PRO A 448 36.14 -4.48 2.61
C PRO A 448 37.26 -5.03 3.50
N THR A 449 37.27 -4.61 4.76
CA THR A 449 38.09 -5.27 5.80
C THR A 449 37.18 -6.16 6.64
N TYR A 450 37.69 -7.27 7.14
CA TYR A 450 36.92 -8.18 8.00
C TYR A 450 37.42 -8.06 9.44
N SER A 451 36.60 -8.42 10.43
CA SER A 451 36.95 -8.25 11.85
C SER A 451 38.24 -8.92 12.29
N ILE A 452 38.74 -9.91 11.54
CA ILE A 452 39.96 -10.66 11.84
C ILE A 452 40.75 -10.84 10.53
N GLY A 453 42.01 -10.38 10.50
CA GLY A 453 42.83 -10.34 9.28
C GLY A 453 42.71 -9.01 8.51
N LYS A 454 43.83 -8.50 7.99
CA LYS A 454 43.90 -7.18 7.33
C LYS A 454 43.29 -7.16 5.93
N ASN A 455 43.11 -8.33 5.30
CA ASN A 455 42.64 -8.48 3.92
C ASN A 455 42.01 -9.86 3.65
N PHE A 456 41.42 -10.03 2.46
CA PHE A 456 40.79 -11.29 2.00
C PHE A 456 41.66 -12.54 2.18
N HIS A 457 42.95 -12.50 1.79
CA HIS A 457 43.81 -13.69 1.84
C HIS A 457 44.10 -14.10 3.29
N GLU A 458 44.37 -13.12 4.17
CA GLU A 458 44.55 -13.37 5.61
C GLU A 458 43.27 -13.91 6.26
N MET A 459 42.11 -13.42 5.82
CA MET A 459 40.82 -13.89 6.31
C MET A 459 40.56 -15.34 5.91
N VAL A 460 40.78 -15.72 4.64
CA VAL A 460 40.64 -17.11 4.21
C VAL A 460 41.59 -18.02 4.97
N LYS A 461 42.85 -17.61 5.14
CA LYS A 461 43.81 -18.37 5.94
C LYS A 461 43.32 -18.56 7.37
N LYS A 462 42.80 -17.50 8.02
CA LYS A 462 42.24 -17.59 9.37
C LYS A 462 41.05 -18.55 9.44
N ILE A 463 40.12 -18.47 8.48
CA ILE A 463 38.98 -19.40 8.41
C ILE A 463 39.46 -20.84 8.21
N LEU A 464 40.48 -21.06 7.39
CA LEU A 464 41.07 -22.39 7.19
C LEU A 464 41.74 -22.90 8.47
N ASP A 465 42.46 -22.06 9.19
CA ASP A 465 43.10 -22.41 10.46
C ASP A 465 42.04 -22.72 11.54
N ASP A 466 40.99 -21.90 11.65
CA ASP A 466 39.84 -22.18 12.51
C ASP A 466 39.15 -23.49 12.07
N LYS A 467 39.02 -23.75 10.76
CA LYS A 467 38.46 -25.01 10.27
C LYS A 467 39.33 -26.22 10.60
N LYS A 468 40.67 -26.13 10.64
CA LYS A 468 41.55 -27.25 11.03
C LYS A 468 41.35 -27.69 12.48
N GLU A 469 40.97 -26.76 13.36
CA GLU A 469 40.63 -27.07 14.75
C GLU A 469 39.23 -27.68 14.91
N HIS A 470 38.34 -27.49 13.92
CA HIS A 470 36.92 -27.80 14.01
C HIS A 470 36.43 -28.85 13.00
N TYR A 471 37.24 -29.21 12.00
CA TYR A 471 36.96 -30.18 10.94
C TYR A 471 38.21 -31.01 10.64
N ASP A 472 37.98 -32.27 10.29
CA ASP A 472 39.03 -33.23 9.98
C ASP A 472 39.30 -33.24 8.46
N GLN A 473 40.22 -32.41 7.97
CA GLN A 473 40.72 -32.47 6.59
C GLN A 473 42.21 -32.09 6.46
N ASP A 474 42.97 -33.00 5.82
CA ASP A 474 44.30 -32.77 5.27
C ASP A 474 44.28 -31.59 4.27
N GLN A 475 45.25 -30.68 4.44
CA GLN A 475 45.67 -29.57 3.56
C GLN A 475 44.74 -29.22 2.36
N LEU A 476 43.65 -28.48 2.62
CA LEU A 476 43.07 -27.65 1.56
C LEU A 476 44.07 -26.52 1.25
N ASP A 477 44.64 -26.53 0.04
CA ASP A 477 45.49 -25.46 -0.45
C ASP A 477 44.75 -24.11 -0.33
N GLN A 478 45.42 -23.09 0.24
CA GLN A 478 44.79 -21.79 0.51
C GLN A 478 44.21 -21.17 -0.78
N ASN A 479 44.92 -21.27 -1.91
CA ASN A 479 44.48 -20.68 -3.16
C ASN A 479 43.23 -21.40 -3.70
N VAL A 480 43.11 -22.71 -3.48
CA VAL A 480 41.89 -23.47 -3.82
C VAL A 480 40.71 -23.03 -2.96
N ALA A 481 40.92 -22.76 -1.67
CA ALA A 481 39.88 -22.26 -0.77
C ALA A 481 39.40 -20.86 -1.18
N GLU A 482 40.32 -19.97 -1.52
CA GLU A 482 40.01 -18.60 -1.96
C GLU A 482 39.07 -18.60 -3.18
N VAL A 483 39.38 -19.40 -4.20
CA VAL A 483 38.54 -19.54 -5.40
C VAL A 483 37.14 -20.07 -5.06
N LYS A 484 37.03 -21.06 -4.18
CA LYS A 484 35.74 -21.61 -3.75
C LYS A 484 34.90 -20.56 -2.99
N PHE A 485 35.55 -19.78 -2.14
CA PHE A 485 34.88 -18.74 -1.36
C PHE A 485 34.34 -17.65 -2.28
N LEU A 486 35.15 -17.21 -3.26
CA LEU A 486 34.75 -16.25 -4.28
C LEU A 486 33.52 -16.73 -5.07
N ASN A 487 33.48 -17.99 -5.50
CA ASN A 487 32.32 -18.54 -6.22
C ASN A 487 31.04 -18.64 -5.37
N LYS A 488 31.17 -18.81 -4.05
CA LYS A 488 30.02 -18.97 -3.16
C LYS A 488 29.49 -17.64 -2.60
N ALA A 489 30.38 -16.72 -2.23
CA ALA A 489 30.09 -15.59 -1.35
C ALA A 489 28.95 -14.69 -1.87
N ALA A 490 28.88 -14.39 -3.17
CA ALA A 490 27.79 -13.58 -3.71
C ALA A 490 26.48 -14.40 -3.88
N LEU A 491 26.60 -15.63 -4.39
CA LEU A 491 25.47 -16.46 -4.80
C LEU A 491 24.67 -17.03 -3.63
N GLU A 492 25.26 -17.19 -2.45
CA GLU A 492 24.56 -17.68 -1.26
C GLU A 492 23.48 -16.69 -0.76
N TRP A 493 23.62 -15.40 -1.06
CA TRP A 493 22.67 -14.35 -0.68
C TRP A 493 21.61 -14.07 -1.75
N CYS A 494 21.71 -14.71 -2.92
CA CYS A 494 20.81 -14.54 -4.07
C CYS A 494 19.68 -15.57 -4.04
N VAL A 495 18.57 -15.26 -4.72
CA VAL A 495 17.39 -16.12 -4.77
C VAL A 495 17.66 -17.35 -5.63
N GLY A 496 17.52 -18.56 -5.08
CA GLY A 496 17.58 -19.83 -5.82
C GLY A 496 16.22 -20.48 -6.07
N GLY A 497 15.18 -20.03 -5.39
CA GLY A 497 13.82 -20.53 -5.55
C GLY A 497 12.82 -19.76 -4.68
N ALA A 498 11.59 -19.54 -5.15
CA ALA A 498 11.09 -19.89 -6.48
C ALA A 498 11.63 -18.97 -7.60
N LEU A 499 11.67 -19.45 -8.85
CA LEU A 499 12.15 -18.70 -10.01
C LEU A 499 10.98 -18.40 -10.96
N PHE A 500 10.15 -17.41 -10.59
CA PHE A 500 8.96 -16.97 -11.33
C PHE A 500 8.77 -15.44 -11.32
N PRO A 501 9.47 -14.66 -12.17
CA PRO A 501 10.61 -15.09 -12.97
C PRO A 501 11.87 -15.30 -12.13
N GLY A 502 11.98 -14.72 -10.94
CA GLY A 502 13.19 -14.68 -10.08
C GLY A 502 13.73 -13.25 -9.96
N ILE A 503 14.78 -13.04 -9.16
CA ILE A 503 15.39 -11.70 -8.94
C ILE A 503 16.72 -11.54 -9.69
N GLU A 504 17.76 -12.29 -9.30
CA GLU A 504 19.07 -12.21 -9.95
C GLU A 504 19.14 -13.02 -11.25
N MET A 505 18.43 -14.16 -11.28
CA MET A 505 18.43 -15.13 -12.36
C MET A 505 17.06 -15.80 -12.43
N THR A 506 16.68 -16.30 -13.60
CA THR A 506 15.42 -17.04 -13.78
C THR A 506 15.62 -18.56 -13.73
N TYR A 507 14.61 -19.34 -14.12
CA TYR A 507 14.61 -20.80 -14.18
C TYR A 507 15.76 -21.39 -15.02
N LEU A 508 16.51 -20.58 -15.76
CA LEU A 508 17.81 -20.95 -16.36
C LEU A 508 18.80 -21.51 -15.34
N ALA A 509 18.66 -21.20 -14.05
CA ALA A 509 19.44 -21.82 -12.98
C ALA A 509 19.18 -23.33 -12.83
N TYR A 510 18.05 -23.85 -13.33
CA TYR A 510 17.74 -25.28 -13.39
C TYR A 510 18.18 -25.95 -14.71
N ASP A 511 18.65 -25.19 -15.70
CA ASP A 511 19.12 -25.76 -16.97
C ASP A 511 20.64 -25.96 -16.93
N LYS A 512 21.06 -27.23 -16.98
CA LYS A 512 22.47 -27.62 -17.05
C LYS A 512 23.21 -27.03 -18.25
N ASN A 513 22.51 -26.70 -19.35
CA ASN A 513 23.14 -26.15 -20.55
C ASN A 513 23.51 -24.67 -20.40
N THR A 514 22.92 -23.97 -19.42
CA THR A 514 23.30 -22.61 -19.03
C THR A 514 24.73 -22.56 -18.51
N PHE A 515 25.20 -23.66 -17.90
CA PHE A 515 26.50 -23.73 -17.25
C PHE A 515 27.52 -24.54 -18.05
N HIS A 516 28.80 -24.22 -17.87
CA HIS A 516 29.90 -24.97 -18.48
C HIS A 516 29.95 -26.39 -17.91
N ARG A 517 30.28 -27.36 -18.76
CA ARG A 517 30.29 -28.78 -18.36
C ARG A 517 31.44 -29.16 -17.43
N GLU A 518 32.60 -28.53 -17.62
CA GLU A 518 33.84 -28.89 -16.89
C GLU A 518 34.17 -27.93 -15.75
N TYR A 519 33.56 -26.75 -15.71
CA TYR A 519 33.96 -25.68 -14.79
C TYR A 519 32.74 -25.16 -14.03
N ASP A 520 32.78 -25.31 -12.71
CA ASP A 520 31.66 -24.98 -11.83
C ASP A 520 31.32 -23.48 -11.88
N PHE A 521 30.02 -23.17 -11.85
CA PHE A 521 29.45 -21.83 -11.85
C PHE A 521 29.80 -20.95 -13.06
N ARG A 522 30.55 -21.45 -14.06
CA ARG A 522 30.82 -20.75 -15.32
C ARG A 522 29.59 -20.80 -16.22
N ILE A 523 29.26 -19.69 -16.86
CA ILE A 523 28.22 -19.64 -17.89
C ILE A 523 28.77 -20.23 -19.20
N ASN A 524 27.96 -21.05 -19.86
CA ASN A 524 28.27 -21.64 -21.15
C ASN A 524 28.18 -20.58 -22.27
N SER A 525 29.31 -19.93 -22.53
CA SER A 525 29.40 -18.84 -23.52
C SER A 525 29.18 -19.28 -24.97
N ASP A 526 29.14 -20.59 -25.26
CA ASP A 526 28.78 -21.12 -26.58
C ASP A 526 27.26 -21.09 -26.81
N MET A 527 26.47 -21.11 -25.74
CA MET A 527 25.00 -21.15 -25.77
C MET A 527 24.35 -19.86 -25.28
N ILE A 528 25.03 -19.12 -24.41
CA ILE A 528 24.51 -17.93 -23.73
C ILE A 528 25.34 -16.71 -24.14
N GLN A 529 24.66 -15.66 -24.60
CA GLN A 529 25.26 -14.37 -24.91
C GLN A 529 24.97 -13.35 -23.78
N PRO A 530 25.77 -12.27 -23.68
CA PRO A 530 25.47 -11.17 -22.76
C PRO A 530 24.02 -10.70 -22.88
N GLY A 531 23.31 -10.64 -21.75
CA GLY A 531 21.92 -10.21 -21.66
C GLY A 531 20.91 -11.36 -21.74
N ASP A 532 21.32 -12.59 -22.06
CA ASP A 532 20.38 -13.71 -22.16
C ASP A 532 19.92 -14.22 -20.79
N ILE A 533 20.72 -14.05 -19.73
CA ILE A 533 20.35 -14.49 -18.38
C ILE A 533 19.24 -13.61 -17.82
N ASN A 534 19.33 -12.29 -18.03
CA ASN A 534 18.37 -11.32 -17.52
C ASN A 534 17.15 -11.14 -18.44
N ALA A 535 17.20 -11.64 -19.68
CA ALA A 535 16.18 -11.39 -20.70
C ALA A 535 14.76 -11.81 -20.30
N TYR A 536 14.63 -12.90 -19.53
CA TYR A 536 13.34 -13.43 -19.05
C TYR A 536 12.85 -12.79 -17.75
N LEU A 537 13.68 -11.97 -17.10
CA LEU A 537 13.25 -11.23 -15.91
C LEU A 537 12.25 -10.14 -16.31
N SER A 538 11.57 -9.59 -15.30
CA SER A 538 10.60 -8.52 -15.46
C SER A 538 11.22 -7.26 -16.07
N ILE A 539 10.43 -6.56 -16.88
CA ILE A 539 10.75 -5.25 -17.43
C ILE A 539 9.60 -4.26 -17.14
N PRO A 540 9.84 -3.20 -16.38
CA PRO A 540 11.04 -2.98 -15.56
C PRO A 540 11.07 -3.92 -14.33
N TRP A 541 12.24 -4.14 -13.74
CA TRP A 541 12.39 -5.04 -12.59
C TRP A 541 11.55 -4.65 -11.36
N GLN A 542 11.24 -3.35 -11.22
CA GLN A 542 10.47 -2.77 -10.12
C GLN A 542 9.02 -3.29 -10.08
N ALA A 543 8.45 -3.67 -11.23
CA ALA A 543 7.09 -4.20 -11.28
C ALA A 543 6.98 -5.50 -10.47
N ASP A 544 7.83 -6.49 -10.81
CA ASP A 544 7.93 -7.76 -10.07
C ASP A 544 8.32 -7.55 -8.60
N PHE A 545 9.23 -6.62 -8.33
CA PHE A 545 9.67 -6.32 -6.97
C PHE A 545 8.54 -5.78 -6.08
N ASN A 546 7.52 -5.15 -6.65
CA ASN A 546 6.34 -4.69 -5.92
C ASN A 546 5.21 -5.73 -5.92
N ASP A 547 4.89 -6.34 -7.06
CA ASP A 547 3.79 -7.29 -7.19
C ASP A 547 3.99 -8.59 -6.40
N CYS A 548 5.24 -9.08 -6.31
CA CYS A 548 5.57 -10.32 -5.60
C CYS A 548 5.72 -10.07 -4.08
N ASN A 549 4.75 -9.39 -3.49
CA ASN A 549 4.78 -8.87 -2.11
C ASN A 549 4.29 -9.81 -1.01
N THR A 550 3.86 -11.02 -1.39
CA THR A 550 3.31 -11.98 -0.45
C THR A 550 3.97 -13.33 -0.65
N ALA A 551 4.84 -13.72 0.29
CA ALA A 551 5.39 -15.07 0.40
C ALA A 551 6.25 -15.53 -0.81
N TRP A 552 6.85 -14.62 -1.58
CA TRP A 552 7.80 -14.98 -2.66
C TRP A 552 9.24 -15.00 -2.17
N TRP A 553 9.87 -13.82 -2.08
CA TRP A 553 11.29 -13.66 -1.75
C TRP A 553 11.52 -12.66 -0.62
N PRO A 554 10.94 -12.89 0.58
CA PRO A 554 10.97 -11.92 1.69
C PRO A 554 12.40 -11.56 2.14
N ALA A 555 13.39 -12.43 1.91
CA ALA A 555 14.81 -12.20 2.21
C ALA A 555 15.52 -11.27 1.20
N GLN A 556 14.90 -10.99 0.05
CA GLN A 556 15.42 -10.09 -0.99
C GLN A 556 14.63 -8.78 -1.00
N ARG A 557 13.30 -8.91 -0.94
CA ARG A 557 12.28 -7.87 -0.83
C ARG A 557 11.36 -8.21 0.35
N PRO A 558 11.48 -7.56 1.51
CA PRO A 558 10.66 -7.85 2.69
C PRO A 558 9.15 -7.72 2.42
N ASP A 559 8.33 -8.61 3.00
CA ASP A 559 6.87 -8.46 3.02
C ASP A 559 6.47 -7.48 4.13
N THR A 560 7.07 -7.67 5.31
CA THR A 560 6.86 -6.83 6.50
C THR A 560 8.17 -6.44 7.14
N THR A 561 8.13 -5.44 8.03
CA THR A 561 9.30 -4.99 8.77
C THR A 561 8.96 -4.44 10.15
N ILE A 562 9.93 -4.42 11.05
CA ILE A 562 9.85 -3.74 12.35
C ILE A 562 10.42 -2.32 12.19
N SER A 563 9.62 -1.30 12.53
CA SER A 563 10.03 0.09 12.36
C SER A 563 10.66 0.70 13.63
N GLU A 564 11.94 1.06 13.56
CA GLU A 564 12.57 1.91 14.60
C GLU A 564 11.95 3.32 14.63
N THR A 565 11.44 3.81 13.50
CA THR A 565 10.79 5.13 13.41
C THR A 565 9.56 5.21 14.32
N GLU A 566 8.71 4.19 14.35
CA GLU A 566 7.55 4.14 15.24
C GLU A 566 7.97 4.05 16.72
N MET A 567 9.04 3.31 17.02
CA MET A 567 9.60 3.27 18.38
C MET A 567 10.12 4.65 18.81
N LEU A 568 10.81 5.38 17.92
CA LEU A 568 11.27 6.74 18.19
C LEU A 568 10.11 7.72 18.38
N LYS A 569 8.98 7.51 17.70
CA LYS A 569 7.75 8.28 17.91
C LYS A 569 7.18 8.05 19.32
N ASP A 570 7.02 6.78 19.72
CA ASP A 570 6.59 6.43 21.09
C ASP A 570 7.50 7.07 22.16
N LEU A 571 8.83 7.12 21.92
CA LEU A 571 9.77 7.78 22.84
C LEU A 571 9.60 9.30 22.90
N LYS A 572 9.32 9.95 21.76
CA LYS A 572 9.02 11.39 21.72
C LYS A 572 7.76 11.72 22.51
N GLU A 573 6.69 10.95 22.31
CA GLU A 573 5.44 11.11 23.06
C GLU A 573 5.66 10.90 24.56
N MET A 574 6.41 9.85 24.94
CA MET A 574 6.76 9.58 26.33
C MET A 574 7.59 10.71 26.96
N LYS A 575 8.53 11.30 26.21
CA LYS A 575 9.30 12.47 26.65
C LYS A 575 8.39 13.67 26.92
N GLU A 576 7.47 13.98 26.01
CA GLU A 576 6.51 15.09 26.19
C GLU A 576 5.62 14.88 27.41
N GLU A 577 5.18 13.64 27.67
CA GLU A 577 4.41 13.32 28.88
C GLU A 577 5.25 13.51 30.15
N LEU A 578 6.51 13.08 30.15
CA LEU A 578 7.43 13.25 31.29
C LEU A 578 7.70 14.74 31.59
N GLU A 579 7.82 15.58 30.55
CA GLU A 579 8.04 17.02 30.69
C GLU A 579 6.83 17.77 31.27
N LYS A 580 5.60 17.27 31.05
CA LYS A 580 4.35 17.86 31.56
C LYS A 580 4.11 17.59 33.06
N LEU A 581 4.86 16.68 33.67
CA LEU A 581 4.67 16.31 35.08
C LEU A 581 5.14 17.42 36.04
N HIS A 582 4.20 18.02 36.77
CA HIS A 582 4.48 19.08 37.75
C HIS A 582 4.92 18.48 39.10
N ILE A 583 6.24 18.31 39.27
CA ILE A 583 6.83 17.67 40.45
C ILE A 583 7.73 18.66 41.20
N SER A 584 7.53 18.76 42.52
CA SER A 584 8.38 19.53 43.45
C SER A 584 9.82 19.00 43.49
N PRO A 585 10.84 19.82 43.79
CA PRO A 585 12.22 19.35 43.93
C PRO A 585 12.31 18.13 44.87
N SER A 586 12.73 16.98 44.32
CA SER A 586 12.80 15.66 44.97
C SER A 586 13.65 14.71 44.11
N ASP A 587 14.10 13.59 44.69
CA ASP A 587 14.86 12.53 43.99
C ASP A 587 14.12 11.99 42.74
N VAL A 588 12.78 12.04 42.76
CA VAL A 588 11.91 11.68 41.63
C VAL A 588 12.16 12.58 40.42
N LYS A 589 12.32 13.90 40.64
CA LYS A 589 12.53 14.88 39.58
C LYS A 589 13.89 14.73 38.91
N GLU A 590 14.92 14.35 39.67
CA GLU A 590 16.27 14.13 39.13
C GLU A 590 16.31 12.88 38.24
N LYS A 591 15.69 11.77 38.66
CA LYS A 591 15.59 10.55 37.84
C LYS A 591 14.77 10.75 36.57
N ILE A 592 13.72 11.59 36.59
CA ILE A 592 12.97 11.93 35.37
C ILE A 592 13.84 12.71 34.38
N LYS A 593 14.66 13.66 34.86
CA LYS A 593 15.61 14.37 33.99
C LYS A 593 16.63 13.42 33.38
N GLU A 594 17.11 12.45 34.14
CA GLU A 594 18.03 11.41 33.66
C GLU A 594 17.37 10.59 32.54
N ILE A 595 16.13 10.14 32.73
CA ILE A 595 15.35 9.44 31.71
C ILE A 595 15.18 10.30 30.44
N ILE A 596 14.82 11.58 30.57
CA ILE A 596 14.68 12.50 29.43
C ILE A 596 16.01 12.66 28.69
N GLY A 597 17.13 12.71 29.41
CA GLY A 597 18.48 12.71 28.82
C GLY A 597 18.71 11.50 27.93
N TYR A 598 18.50 10.29 28.46
CA TYR A 598 18.62 9.07 27.66
C TYR A 598 17.67 9.04 26.45
N ILE A 599 16.44 9.53 26.59
CA ILE A 599 15.50 9.60 25.46
C ILE A 599 15.99 10.59 24.38
N ASN A 600 16.55 11.73 24.76
CA ASN A 600 17.10 12.69 23.80
C ASN A 600 18.25 12.09 23.00
N ASP A 601 19.18 11.41 23.67
CA ASP A 601 20.32 10.75 23.01
C ASP A 601 19.81 9.76 21.94
N LEU A 602 18.82 8.93 22.28
CA LEU A 602 18.18 7.98 21.35
C LEU A 602 17.53 8.69 20.15
N ILE A 603 16.85 9.81 20.37
CA ILE A 603 16.18 10.57 19.31
C ILE A 603 17.19 11.24 18.38
N GLU A 604 18.27 11.81 18.93
CA GLU A 604 19.32 12.48 18.16
C GLU A 604 20.11 11.49 17.28
N GLU A 605 20.39 10.29 17.79
CA GLU A 605 21.06 9.22 17.04
C GLU A 605 20.19 8.64 15.91
N LYS A 606 18.88 8.92 15.93
CA LYS A 606 17.85 8.35 15.02
C LYS A 606 17.88 6.83 14.97
N GLN A 607 18.28 6.20 16.06
CA GLN A 607 18.44 4.75 16.19
C GLN A 607 18.03 4.33 17.60
N ILE A 608 17.43 3.15 17.71
CA ILE A 608 17.06 2.62 19.02
C ILE A 608 18.26 1.88 19.62
N ASN A 609 18.60 2.20 20.87
CA ASN A 609 19.48 1.40 21.70
C ASN A 609 18.66 0.70 22.79
N TRP A 610 18.45 -0.61 22.65
CA TRP A 610 17.65 -1.41 23.58
C TRP A 610 18.25 -1.57 24.97
N GLN A 611 19.58 -1.43 25.12
CA GLN A 611 20.20 -1.39 26.46
C GLN A 611 19.83 -0.09 27.17
N THR A 612 19.85 1.03 26.44
CA THR A 612 19.37 2.32 26.94
C THR A 612 17.88 2.24 27.26
N LEU A 613 17.05 1.60 26.42
CA LEU A 613 15.65 1.35 26.74
C LEU A 613 15.48 0.54 28.03
N ASP A 614 16.19 -0.58 28.19
CA ASP A 614 16.09 -1.38 29.41
C ASP A 614 16.57 -0.60 30.65
N THR A 615 17.54 0.30 30.48
CA THR A 615 18.01 1.21 31.52
C THR A 615 16.92 2.20 31.90
N ILE A 616 16.27 2.86 30.93
CA ILE A 616 15.11 3.73 31.15
C ILE A 616 14.00 2.97 31.89
N ARG A 617 13.68 1.74 31.45
CA ARG A 617 12.68 0.88 32.08
C ARG A 617 13.01 0.57 33.54
N LYS A 618 14.27 0.21 33.82
CA LYS A 618 14.77 -0.05 35.19
C LYS A 618 14.64 1.22 36.06
N LEU A 619 15.03 2.38 35.54
CA LEU A 619 14.89 3.67 36.23
C LEU A 619 13.42 4.01 36.54
N MET A 620 12.49 3.76 35.62
CA MET A 620 11.05 3.95 35.87
C MET A 620 10.54 3.04 37.00
N ILE A 621 10.98 1.78 37.03
CA ILE A 621 10.63 0.83 38.11
C ILE A 621 11.21 1.29 39.45
N GLU A 622 12.39 1.90 39.48
CA GLU A 622 12.96 2.49 40.69
C GLU A 622 12.16 3.69 41.17
N ILE A 623 11.73 4.59 40.28
CA ILE A 623 10.87 5.73 40.61
C ILE A 623 9.61 5.25 41.33
N MET A 624 8.99 4.15 40.85
CA MET A 624 7.78 3.57 41.46
C MET A 624 7.97 3.05 42.90
N LYS A 625 9.22 2.85 43.35
CA LYS A 625 9.57 2.41 44.71
C LYS A 625 9.86 3.58 45.65
N LEU A 626 9.98 4.81 45.15
CA LEU A 626 10.27 5.99 45.97
C LEU A 626 9.03 6.46 46.76
N PRO A 627 9.21 7.04 47.96
CA PRO A 627 8.11 7.46 48.83
C PRO A 627 7.18 8.51 48.19
N ASP A 628 7.76 9.44 47.42
CA ASP A 628 7.06 10.60 46.86
C ASP A 628 6.41 10.34 45.48
N ALA A 629 6.47 9.10 44.97
CA ALA A 629 5.97 8.75 43.63
C ALA A 629 4.44 8.60 43.54
N GLY A 630 3.70 8.83 44.64
CA GLY A 630 2.27 8.50 44.76
C GLY A 630 1.38 9.09 43.66
N ILE A 631 1.62 10.34 43.24
CA ILE A 631 0.80 11.04 42.24
C ILE A 631 1.07 10.56 40.80
N ILE A 632 2.27 10.06 40.51
CA ILE A 632 2.72 9.71 39.14
C ILE A 632 2.81 8.20 38.90
N LYS A 633 2.44 7.38 39.90
CA LYS A 633 2.67 5.93 39.90
C LYS A 633 1.95 5.22 38.76
N ASP A 634 0.73 5.64 38.42
CA ASP A 634 -0.04 5.02 37.34
C ASP A 634 0.47 5.45 35.96
N THR A 635 0.90 6.70 35.79
CA THR A 635 1.63 7.16 34.60
C THR A 635 2.90 6.34 34.39
N MET A 636 3.71 6.15 35.44
CA MET A 636 4.94 5.34 35.38
C MET A 636 4.65 3.87 35.07
N LYS A 637 3.56 3.28 35.59
CA LYS A 637 3.16 1.91 35.21
C LYS A 637 2.83 1.81 33.72
N ASN A 638 2.10 2.78 33.17
CA ASN A 638 1.75 2.81 31.75
C ASN A 638 3.00 2.94 30.88
N MET A 639 3.95 3.81 31.26
CA MET A 639 5.24 3.96 30.58
C MET A 639 6.09 2.69 30.69
N VAL A 640 6.15 2.02 31.85
CA VAL A 640 6.84 0.72 31.98
C VAL A 640 6.20 -0.35 31.10
N LYS A 641 4.86 -0.35 30.96
CA LYS A 641 4.15 -1.23 30.04
C LYS A 641 4.52 -0.94 28.58
N LEU A 642 4.59 0.33 28.19
CA LEU A 642 5.08 0.78 26.89
C LEU A 642 6.52 0.29 26.65
N MET A 643 7.43 0.51 27.60
CA MET A 643 8.82 0.05 27.53
C MET A 643 8.93 -1.47 27.42
N ASN A 644 8.09 -2.23 28.14
CA ASN A 644 8.03 -3.69 27.97
C ASN A 644 7.60 -4.08 26.56
N ASN A 645 6.70 -3.33 25.91
CA ASN A 645 6.34 -3.57 24.51
C ASN A 645 7.51 -3.32 23.55
N MET A 646 8.40 -2.38 23.89
CA MET A 646 9.59 -2.04 23.08
C MET A 646 10.79 -2.97 23.31
N ILE A 647 10.84 -3.68 24.44
CA ILE A 647 11.98 -4.53 24.84
C ILE A 647 11.66 -6.03 24.69
N VAL A 648 10.41 -6.45 24.83
CA VAL A 648 10.01 -7.87 24.75
C VAL A 648 9.70 -8.25 23.29
N MET A 649 10.45 -9.20 22.75
CA MET A 649 10.42 -9.58 21.33
C MET A 649 9.04 -9.87 20.73
N ASN A 650 8.22 -10.70 21.40
CA ASN A 650 6.88 -11.00 20.90
C ASN A 650 5.99 -9.74 20.84
N ASN A 651 6.17 -8.80 21.78
CA ASN A 651 5.43 -7.54 21.77
C ASN A 651 5.95 -6.58 20.70
N ILE A 652 7.27 -6.59 20.45
CA ILE A 652 7.90 -5.78 19.41
C ILE A 652 7.24 -6.09 18.06
N PHE A 653 7.16 -7.38 17.70
CA PHE A 653 6.53 -7.78 16.46
C PHE A 653 5.03 -7.44 16.42
N MET A 654 4.30 -7.71 17.51
CA MET A 654 2.85 -7.43 17.55
C MET A 654 2.51 -5.94 17.42
N ARG A 655 3.40 -5.04 17.85
CA ARG A 655 3.14 -3.60 17.87
C ARG A 655 3.76 -2.84 16.70
N TYR A 656 4.98 -3.21 16.30
CA TYR A 656 5.80 -2.39 15.40
C TYR A 656 6.00 -3.02 14.01
N THR A 657 5.32 -4.12 13.71
CA THR A 657 5.35 -4.72 12.37
C THR A 657 4.46 -3.92 11.42
N LEU A 658 5.04 -3.50 10.30
CA LEU A 658 4.38 -2.74 9.24
C LEU A 658 4.64 -3.40 7.88
N ASP A 659 3.80 -3.07 6.89
CA ASP A 659 4.12 -3.33 5.48
C ASP A 659 5.40 -2.57 5.11
N TRP A 660 6.35 -3.29 4.49
CA TRP A 660 7.61 -2.69 4.04
C TRP A 660 7.38 -1.66 2.92
N THR A 661 6.39 -1.87 2.06
CA THR A 661 5.99 -0.95 0.98
C THR A 661 4.98 0.12 1.41
N ARG A 662 4.74 0.29 2.72
CA ARG A 662 3.82 1.33 3.23
C ARG A 662 4.09 2.72 2.62
N GLY A 663 3.02 3.42 2.30
CA GLY A 663 3.08 4.70 1.57
C GLY A 663 2.96 4.53 0.05
N PHE A 664 3.24 3.35 -0.51
CA PHE A 664 2.87 3.09 -1.92
C PHE A 664 1.37 2.93 -2.05
N ARG A 665 0.88 3.15 -3.27
CA ARG A 665 -0.52 2.98 -3.68
C ARG A 665 -0.90 1.50 -3.85
N ASN A 666 -0.54 0.69 -2.85
CA ASN A 666 -0.77 -0.77 -2.79
C ASN A 666 -2.26 -1.13 -2.67
N ASN A 667 -3.05 -0.21 -2.12
CA ASN A 667 -4.47 -0.39 -1.85
C ASN A 667 -5.35 0.26 -2.92
N GLU A 668 -4.80 0.62 -4.09
CA GLU A 668 -5.57 0.97 -5.28
C GLU A 668 -5.85 -0.32 -6.05
N PRO A 669 -7.08 -0.89 -6.00
CA PRO A 669 -7.32 -2.16 -6.66
C PRO A 669 -6.97 -2.21 -8.14
N ASN A 670 -6.29 -3.31 -8.45
CA ASN A 670 -5.86 -3.67 -9.78
C ASN A 670 -7.06 -4.15 -10.60
N LEU A 671 -7.82 -3.20 -11.14
CA LEU A 671 -8.84 -3.45 -12.15
C LEU A 671 -8.29 -3.67 -13.56
N GLY A 672 -6.98 -3.88 -13.70
CA GLY A 672 -6.29 -4.03 -14.97
C GLY A 672 -5.69 -2.74 -15.52
N PHE A 673 -6.03 -1.56 -14.96
CA PHE A 673 -5.32 -0.28 -15.17
C PHE A 673 -3.88 -0.31 -14.61
N PRO A 674 -3.03 0.73 -14.85
CA PRO A 674 -1.70 0.87 -14.27
C PRO A 674 -1.59 0.32 -12.86
N LYS A 675 -0.64 -0.59 -12.64
CA LYS A 675 -0.25 -1.01 -11.30
C LYS A 675 0.46 0.16 -10.63
N TRP A 676 -0.30 1.03 -9.98
CA TRP A 676 0.22 2.30 -9.47
C TRP A 676 1.31 2.12 -8.41
N ALA A 677 1.19 1.09 -7.57
CA ALA A 677 2.26 0.69 -6.68
C ALA A 677 3.54 0.22 -7.41
N ASP A 678 3.41 -0.40 -8.59
CA ASP A 678 4.57 -0.74 -9.42
C ASP A 678 5.20 0.50 -10.06
N MET A 679 4.36 1.47 -10.45
CA MET A 679 4.81 2.79 -10.89
C MET A 679 5.50 3.54 -9.74
N ASP A 680 5.00 3.41 -8.51
CA ASP A 680 5.62 3.94 -7.29
C ASP A 680 6.98 3.29 -7.06
N MET A 681 7.06 1.96 -7.16
CA MET A 681 8.32 1.24 -7.05
C MET A 681 9.31 1.69 -8.13
N ALA A 682 8.88 1.86 -9.39
CA ALA A 682 9.72 2.37 -10.47
C ALA A 682 10.34 3.75 -10.14
N ARG A 683 9.62 4.60 -9.40
CA ARG A 683 10.03 5.98 -9.06
C ARG A 683 10.71 6.12 -7.71
N LEU A 684 10.31 5.33 -6.73
CA LEU A 684 10.55 5.55 -5.29
C LEU A 684 11.23 4.37 -4.62
N TRP A 685 11.67 3.33 -5.36
CA TRP A 685 12.40 2.19 -4.78
C TRP A 685 13.55 2.66 -3.86
N ASN A 686 14.27 3.72 -4.23
CA ASN A 686 15.39 4.24 -3.43
C ASN A 686 14.98 4.86 -2.09
N LYS A 687 13.68 5.09 -1.85
CA LYS A 687 13.14 5.64 -0.60
C LYS A 687 12.86 4.57 0.46
N LEU A 688 12.66 3.32 0.06
CA LEU A 688 12.42 2.20 0.99
C LEU A 688 13.63 1.95 1.91
N GLY A 689 13.38 1.44 3.12
CA GLY A 689 14.40 1.19 4.13
C GLY A 689 15.04 -0.20 4.01
N PHE A 690 16.28 -0.33 4.51
CA PHE A 690 17.00 -1.60 4.58
C PHE A 690 16.72 -2.30 5.91
N ILE A 691 16.68 -3.63 5.90
CA ILE A 691 16.47 -4.49 7.06
C ILE A 691 17.80 -5.03 7.53
N VAL A 692 18.21 -4.61 8.72
CA VAL A 692 19.53 -4.87 9.28
C VAL A 692 19.44 -5.50 10.66
N GLU A 693 20.42 -6.31 10.99
CA GLU A 693 20.53 -6.95 12.30
C GLU A 693 20.87 -5.90 13.38
N ARG A 694 20.19 -5.99 14.52
CA ARG A 694 20.34 -5.15 15.71
C ARG A 694 20.40 -6.02 16.95
N GLU A 695 21.32 -5.73 17.86
CA GLU A 695 21.44 -6.47 19.12
C GLU A 695 20.57 -5.83 20.21
N ILE A 696 19.73 -6.64 20.83
CA ILE A 696 18.82 -6.26 21.91
C ILE A 696 19.40 -6.73 23.23
N SER A 697 19.77 -5.76 24.07
CA SER A 697 20.14 -5.93 25.48
C SER A 697 21.41 -6.77 25.75
N ASP A 698 21.70 -6.92 27.04
CA ASP A 698 22.66 -7.82 27.69
C ASP A 698 22.44 -9.34 27.45
N ARG A 699 21.38 -9.75 26.74
CA ARG A 699 21.03 -11.16 26.48
C ARG A 699 21.48 -11.72 25.13
N LYS A 700 22.23 -10.95 24.32
CA LYS A 700 22.69 -11.34 22.96
C LYS A 700 21.54 -11.72 22.00
N ILE A 701 20.35 -11.14 22.18
CA ILE A 701 19.21 -11.42 21.30
C ILE A 701 19.34 -10.52 20.07
N LYS A 702 19.20 -11.07 18.87
CA LYS A 702 19.29 -10.30 17.61
C LYS A 702 17.90 -10.09 17.00
N ALA A 703 17.58 -8.87 16.62
CA ALA A 703 16.38 -8.48 15.88
C ALA A 703 16.76 -7.93 14.49
N PHE A 704 15.82 -7.93 13.57
CA PHE A 704 15.98 -7.31 12.26
C PHE A 704 15.01 -6.14 12.12
N CYS A 705 15.56 -4.94 11.94
CA CYS A 705 14.80 -3.69 11.96
C CYS A 705 15.02 -2.89 10.68
N GLU A 706 14.02 -2.09 10.30
CA GLU A 706 14.14 -1.15 9.19
C GLU A 706 14.96 0.08 9.57
N VAL A 707 15.92 0.43 8.72
CA VAL A 707 16.75 1.62 8.82
C VAL A 707 16.83 2.35 7.49
N GLU A 708 17.24 3.62 7.55
CA GLU A 708 17.51 4.44 6.35
C GLU A 708 16.30 4.56 5.40
N ARG A 709 15.07 4.44 5.92
CA ARG A 709 13.85 4.75 5.17
C ARG A 709 13.71 6.26 5.01
N ASP A 710 13.43 6.71 3.79
CA ASP A 710 13.04 8.08 3.48
C ASP A 710 11.52 8.20 3.38
N GLU A 711 11.01 9.42 3.44
CA GLU A 711 9.60 9.73 3.21
C GLU A 711 9.16 9.37 1.78
N ILE A 712 8.00 8.74 1.65
CA ILE A 712 7.39 8.24 0.41
C ILE A 712 6.05 8.92 0.29
N TYR A 713 5.91 9.79 -0.71
CA TYR A 713 4.83 10.78 -0.84
C TYR A 713 4.73 11.63 0.43
N GLU A 714 5.01 12.92 0.32
CA GLU A 714 4.74 13.84 1.42
C GLU A 714 3.25 13.82 1.77
N LEU A 715 2.85 12.91 2.66
CA LEU A 715 1.99 13.28 3.76
C LEU A 715 2.89 13.80 4.87
N ASN A 716 3.65 14.86 4.55
CA ASN A 716 4.06 15.83 5.54
C ASN A 716 2.80 16.56 5.99
N ILE A 717 2.09 15.95 6.94
CA ILE A 717 1.13 16.64 7.79
C ILE A 717 1.87 17.01 9.07
N THR A 718 3.05 17.59 8.90
CA THR A 718 3.84 18.16 9.98
C THR A 718 4.30 19.53 9.54
N SER A 719 3.89 20.52 10.34
CA SER A 719 3.93 21.97 10.16
C SER A 719 2.73 22.57 9.39
N GLU A 720 2.04 23.47 10.08
CA GLU A 720 0.90 24.27 9.61
C GLU A 720 1.25 25.24 8.45
N ASP A 721 2.44 25.16 7.87
CA ASP A 721 2.86 26.03 6.77
C ASP A 721 3.42 25.22 5.59
N SER A 722 2.64 25.20 4.50
CA SER A 722 2.92 24.72 3.13
C SER A 722 2.67 23.25 2.77
N PHE A 723 1.39 22.82 2.79
CA PHE A 723 0.90 21.91 1.74
C PHE A 723 1.07 22.64 0.39
N GLU A 724 2.16 22.36 -0.33
CA GLU A 724 2.50 23.08 -1.56
C GLU A 724 1.42 22.87 -2.61
N ALA A 725 1.01 23.98 -3.25
CA ALA A 725 0.03 23.94 -4.31
C ALA A 725 0.68 23.39 -5.60
N THR A 726 0.51 22.09 -5.82
CA THR A 726 0.88 21.35 -7.03
C THR A 726 -0.38 20.78 -7.71
N LEU A 727 -0.32 20.53 -9.02
CA LEU A 727 -1.45 19.95 -9.78
C LEU A 727 -1.83 18.55 -9.28
N ASP A 728 -0.86 17.76 -8.83
CA ASP A 728 -1.12 16.41 -8.32
C ASP A 728 -1.80 16.47 -6.95
N ASN A 729 -1.38 17.37 -6.06
CA ASN A 729 -2.06 17.59 -4.78
C ASN A 729 -3.49 18.13 -4.99
N LEU A 730 -3.71 19.02 -5.97
CA LEU A 730 -5.05 19.46 -6.35
C LEU A 730 -5.89 18.28 -6.86
N TYR A 731 -5.31 17.40 -7.69
CA TYR A 731 -6.01 16.23 -8.21
C TYR A 731 -6.39 15.24 -7.10
N GLU A 732 -5.52 14.99 -6.12
CA GLU A 732 -5.85 14.13 -4.97
C GLU A 732 -6.98 14.73 -4.11
N LEU A 733 -6.97 16.04 -3.86
CA LEU A 733 -8.10 16.70 -3.20
C LEU A 733 -9.40 16.56 -4.00
N LEU A 734 -9.34 16.69 -5.33
CA LEU A 734 -10.50 16.52 -6.20
C LEU A 734 -10.98 15.05 -6.27
N LYS A 735 -10.09 14.06 -6.15
CA LYS A 735 -10.46 12.64 -6.03
C LYS A 735 -11.22 12.38 -4.73
N ILE A 736 -10.74 12.94 -3.61
CA ILE A 736 -11.41 12.86 -2.31
C ILE A 736 -12.79 13.53 -2.41
N ALA A 737 -12.86 14.73 -2.98
CA ALA A 737 -14.12 15.44 -3.19
C ALA A 737 -15.09 14.59 -4.02
N LEU A 738 -14.65 14.05 -5.17
CA LEU A 738 -15.47 13.19 -6.02
C LEU A 738 -15.99 11.96 -5.26
N GLN A 739 -15.13 11.32 -4.46
CA GLN A 739 -15.48 10.15 -3.67
C GLN A 739 -16.50 10.48 -2.56
N ILE A 740 -16.42 11.67 -1.96
CA ILE A 740 -17.39 12.13 -0.95
C ILE A 740 -18.78 12.29 -1.57
N GLU A 741 -18.91 13.14 -2.60
CA GLU A 741 -20.19 13.38 -3.31
C GLU A 741 -20.78 12.08 -3.85
N PHE A 742 -19.91 11.16 -4.27
CA PHE A 742 -20.33 9.89 -4.81
C PHE A 742 -20.76 8.88 -3.72
N SER A 743 -20.19 8.96 -2.52
CA SER A 743 -20.49 8.07 -1.39
C SER A 743 -21.77 8.42 -0.63
N THR A 744 -22.31 9.63 -0.79
CA THR A 744 -23.56 10.07 -0.17
C THR A 744 -24.80 9.64 -0.96
N ILE A 745 -24.69 9.57 -2.29
CA ILE A 745 -25.80 9.24 -3.20
C ILE A 745 -26.46 7.88 -2.87
N PRO A 746 -25.73 6.77 -2.68
CA PRO A 746 -26.36 5.49 -2.33
C PRO A 746 -27.08 5.51 -0.99
N LEU A 747 -26.57 6.22 0.02
CA LEU A 747 -27.21 6.37 1.34
C LEU A 747 -28.61 6.97 1.19
N TYR A 748 -28.69 8.09 0.47
CA TYR A 748 -29.93 8.83 0.25
C TYR A 748 -30.91 8.04 -0.61
N LEU A 749 -30.42 7.40 -1.67
CA LEU A 749 -31.27 6.58 -2.55
C LEU A 749 -31.78 5.32 -1.86
N TYR A 750 -30.95 4.63 -1.06
CA TYR A 750 -31.36 3.45 -0.31
C TYR A 750 -32.48 3.77 0.68
N ALA A 751 -32.29 4.82 1.48
CA ALA A 751 -33.31 5.33 2.38
C ALA A 751 -34.59 5.72 1.63
N MET A 752 -34.48 6.46 0.51
CA MET A 752 -35.61 6.83 -0.34
C MET A 752 -36.39 5.60 -0.86
N TYR A 753 -35.71 4.54 -1.29
CA TYR A 753 -36.36 3.32 -1.80
C TYR A 753 -37.10 2.54 -0.72
N SER A 754 -36.75 2.71 0.56
CA SER A 754 -37.46 2.10 1.69
C SER A 754 -38.83 2.71 1.97
N ILE A 755 -39.13 3.93 1.48
CA ILE A 755 -40.39 4.64 1.75
C ILE A 755 -41.54 4.07 0.88
N LYS A 756 -42.65 3.66 1.51
CA LYS A 756 -43.87 3.23 0.80
C LYS A 756 -44.60 4.44 0.22
N GLN A 757 -44.95 4.37 -1.07
CA GLN A 757 -45.67 5.42 -1.77
C GLN A 757 -47.16 5.49 -1.38
N GLY A 758 -47.80 6.64 -1.65
CA GLY A 758 -49.25 6.82 -1.52
C GLY A 758 -49.69 7.43 -0.19
N THR A 759 -48.79 8.10 0.53
CA THR A 759 -49.12 8.96 1.67
C THR A 759 -48.55 10.36 1.46
N LYS A 760 -49.27 11.39 1.91
CA LYS A 760 -48.88 12.80 1.71
C LYS A 760 -47.48 13.10 2.25
N ILE A 761 -47.17 12.61 3.46
CA ILE A 761 -45.86 12.83 4.11
C ILE A 761 -44.78 11.98 3.44
N GLY A 762 -45.04 10.69 3.19
CA GLY A 762 -44.08 9.79 2.56
C GLY A 762 -43.65 10.25 1.16
N ASP A 763 -44.60 10.64 0.31
CA ASP A 763 -44.31 11.09 -1.06
C ASP A 763 -43.51 12.41 -1.08
N MET A 764 -43.75 13.30 -0.12
CA MET A 764 -43.02 14.55 0.05
C MET A 764 -41.58 14.33 0.56
N VAL A 765 -41.38 13.52 1.62
CA VAL A 765 -40.03 13.19 2.12
C VAL A 765 -39.22 12.51 1.02
N ARG A 766 -39.83 11.57 0.30
CA ARG A 766 -39.24 10.91 -0.86
C ARG A 766 -38.81 11.90 -1.94
N TYR A 767 -39.62 12.92 -2.23
CA TYR A 767 -39.28 13.96 -3.19
C TYR A 767 -38.06 14.78 -2.75
N LYS A 768 -38.02 15.19 -1.46
CA LYS A 768 -36.90 15.96 -0.90
C LYS A 768 -35.59 15.18 -0.90
N ILE A 769 -35.58 13.92 -0.43
CA ILE A 769 -34.38 13.07 -0.46
C ILE A 769 -33.89 12.84 -1.90
N ARG A 770 -34.82 12.62 -2.84
CA ARG A 770 -34.47 12.48 -4.26
C ARG A 770 -33.84 13.75 -4.82
N HIS A 771 -34.31 14.92 -4.40
CA HIS A 771 -33.78 16.21 -4.84
C HIS A 771 -32.33 16.37 -4.40
N VAL A 772 -32.05 16.14 -3.11
CA VAL A 772 -30.68 16.17 -2.56
C VAL A 772 -29.78 15.17 -3.28
N ALA A 773 -30.20 13.91 -3.45
CA ALA A 773 -29.40 12.92 -4.19
C ALA A 773 -29.13 13.30 -5.66
N ALA A 774 -29.97 14.13 -6.27
CA ALA A 774 -29.73 14.66 -7.61
C ALA A 774 -28.76 15.86 -7.60
N GLU A 775 -28.76 16.66 -6.52
CA GLU A 775 -27.80 17.75 -6.30
C GLU A 775 -26.39 17.21 -6.01
N GLU A 776 -26.24 16.18 -5.17
CA GLU A 776 -24.96 15.46 -4.95
C GLU A 776 -24.38 14.91 -6.27
N MET A 777 -25.25 14.42 -7.15
CA MET A 777 -24.89 13.92 -8.48
C MET A 777 -24.44 15.07 -9.40
N LEU A 778 -25.02 16.27 -9.25
CA LEU A 778 -24.50 17.50 -9.87
C LEU A 778 -23.15 17.89 -9.28
N HIS A 779 -22.95 17.80 -7.97
CA HIS A 779 -21.68 18.11 -7.31
C HIS A 779 -20.56 17.19 -7.80
N ALA A 780 -20.79 15.88 -7.84
CA ALA A 780 -19.87 14.92 -8.44
C ALA A 780 -19.54 15.26 -9.90
N SER A 781 -20.51 15.74 -10.67
CA SER A 781 -20.30 16.16 -12.06
C SER A 781 -19.48 17.45 -12.19
N LEU A 782 -19.67 18.40 -11.28
CA LEU A 782 -18.86 19.63 -11.20
C LEU A 782 -17.43 19.31 -10.78
N VAL A 783 -17.22 18.40 -9.82
CA VAL A 783 -15.89 17.91 -9.45
C VAL A 783 -15.22 17.20 -10.63
N ALA A 784 -15.95 16.37 -11.36
CA ALA A 784 -15.45 15.73 -12.57
C ALA A 784 -15.04 16.75 -13.64
N ASN A 785 -15.79 17.85 -13.81
CA ASN A 785 -15.40 18.95 -14.67
C ASN A 785 -14.13 19.67 -14.15
N LEU A 786 -13.98 19.89 -12.83
CA LEU A 786 -12.77 20.45 -12.22
C LEU A 786 -11.54 19.55 -12.45
N ILE A 787 -11.71 18.22 -12.38
CA ILE A 787 -10.68 17.23 -12.71
C ILE A 787 -10.28 17.32 -14.19
N VAL A 788 -11.26 17.37 -15.10
CA VAL A 788 -10.97 17.52 -16.53
C VAL A 788 -10.26 18.83 -16.81
N ALA A 789 -10.66 19.92 -16.15
CA ALA A 789 -10.07 21.24 -16.33
C ALA A 789 -8.56 21.29 -16.09
N ILE A 790 -8.05 20.48 -15.15
CA ILE A 790 -6.61 20.38 -14.86
C ILE A 790 -5.89 19.34 -15.71
N GLY A 791 -6.53 18.82 -16.76
CA GLY A 791 -5.94 17.85 -17.70
C GLY A 791 -5.89 16.43 -17.15
N ARG A 792 -6.84 16.04 -16.31
CA ARG A 792 -6.98 14.70 -15.72
C ARG A 792 -8.33 14.07 -16.10
N GLN A 793 -8.52 12.79 -15.82
CA GLN A 793 -9.76 12.07 -16.13
C GLN A 793 -10.47 11.63 -14.84
N PRO A 794 -11.77 11.91 -14.68
CA PRO A 794 -12.53 11.45 -13.52
C PRO A 794 -12.80 9.94 -13.62
N VAL A 795 -12.55 9.22 -12.54
CA VAL A 795 -12.79 7.77 -12.46
C VAL A 795 -14.07 7.54 -11.66
N PHE A 796 -15.04 6.84 -12.24
CA PHE A 796 -16.30 6.49 -11.58
C PHE A 796 -16.45 4.97 -11.41
N TYR A 797 -15.97 4.19 -12.38
CA TYR A 797 -16.09 2.72 -12.36
C TYR A 797 -14.78 2.09 -11.89
N SER A 798 -14.69 1.89 -10.57
CA SER A 798 -13.63 1.14 -9.93
C SER A 798 -14.09 0.58 -8.56
N PRO A 799 -13.66 -0.60 -8.07
CA PRO A 799 -13.93 -1.06 -6.72
C PRO A 799 -13.29 -0.15 -5.66
N GLU A 800 -12.32 0.69 -6.02
CA GLU A 800 -11.81 1.78 -5.14
C GLU A 800 -12.81 2.90 -4.93
N VAL A 801 -13.49 3.27 -6.01
CA VAL A 801 -14.33 4.48 -6.07
C VAL A 801 -15.77 4.14 -5.73
N ILE A 802 -16.24 2.96 -6.15
CA ILE A 802 -17.57 2.47 -5.82
C ILE A 802 -17.63 2.17 -4.32
N PRO A 803 -18.45 2.92 -3.56
CA PRO A 803 -18.49 2.82 -2.12
C PRO A 803 -19.01 1.44 -1.68
N PHE A 804 -18.43 0.90 -0.62
CA PHE A 804 -18.98 -0.24 0.11
C PHE A 804 -19.59 0.25 1.42
N TYR A 805 -20.65 -0.39 1.90
CA TYR A 805 -21.31 0.00 3.14
C TYR A 805 -21.28 -1.13 4.17
N PRO A 806 -21.03 -0.82 5.46
CA PRO A 806 -20.86 0.54 6.00
C PRO A 806 -19.53 1.19 5.60
N ASN A 807 -19.57 2.49 5.29
CA ASN A 807 -18.45 3.25 4.70
C ASN A 807 -17.90 4.29 5.69
N PRO A 808 -16.59 4.31 6.01
CA PRO A 808 -15.98 5.45 6.68
C PRO A 808 -15.82 6.61 5.68
N LEU A 809 -16.62 7.67 5.82
CA LEU A 809 -16.57 8.80 4.87
C LEU A 809 -15.21 9.54 4.96
N PRO A 810 -14.52 9.81 3.82
CA PRO A 810 -13.11 10.24 3.79
C PRO A 810 -12.72 11.52 4.55
N HIS A 811 -13.66 12.44 4.79
CA HIS A 811 -13.38 13.70 5.49
C HIS A 811 -13.50 13.59 7.02
N PHE A 812 -14.19 12.57 7.55
CA PHE A 812 -14.23 12.33 9.00
C PHE A 812 -12.92 11.68 9.47
N LYS A 813 -12.49 11.99 10.71
CA LYS A 813 -11.35 11.28 11.35
C LYS A 813 -11.53 9.76 11.20
N GLN A 814 -10.52 9.08 10.67
CA GLN A 814 -10.57 7.63 10.40
C GLN A 814 -11.12 6.86 11.61
N GLY A 815 -12.19 6.09 11.39
CA GLY A 815 -12.80 5.22 12.40
C GLY A 815 -13.84 5.86 13.33
N HIS A 816 -14.18 7.15 13.19
CA HIS A 816 -15.11 7.85 14.10
C HIS A 816 -16.57 7.97 13.62
N PHE A 817 -16.84 7.87 12.31
CA PHE A 817 -18.20 7.91 11.75
C PHE A 817 -18.33 6.95 10.57
N MET A 818 -19.20 5.94 10.72
CA MET A 818 -19.51 4.95 9.68
C MET A 818 -20.89 5.27 9.11
N ALA A 819 -20.97 5.46 7.80
CA ALA A 819 -22.24 5.66 7.11
C ALA A 819 -22.84 4.30 6.73
N HIS A 820 -24.08 4.06 7.15
CA HIS A 820 -24.80 2.80 6.94
C HIS A 820 -25.93 2.96 5.92
N LEU A 821 -26.16 1.96 5.07
CA LEU A 821 -27.35 1.83 4.25
C LEU A 821 -28.51 1.35 5.12
N SER A 822 -29.43 2.24 5.45
CA SER A 822 -30.58 1.93 6.30
C SER A 822 -31.88 2.55 5.76
N LYS A 823 -33.02 2.07 6.28
CA LYS A 823 -34.34 2.62 5.95
C LYS A 823 -34.45 4.08 6.39
N ALA A 824 -35.32 4.86 5.75
CA ALA A 824 -35.51 6.31 6.02
C ALA A 824 -36.25 6.58 7.35
N ASP A 825 -35.71 6.09 8.46
CA ASP A 825 -36.17 6.42 9.81
C ASP A 825 -35.41 7.63 10.40
N GLU A 826 -35.75 8.01 11.62
CA GLU A 826 -35.13 9.16 12.29
C GLU A 826 -33.62 9.03 12.44
N LYS A 827 -33.10 7.80 12.62
CA LYS A 827 -31.65 7.57 12.78
C LYS A 827 -30.92 7.81 11.46
N ALA A 828 -31.48 7.33 10.34
CA ALA A 828 -30.91 7.59 9.03
C ALA A 828 -30.87 9.10 8.72
N LEU A 829 -31.93 9.84 9.05
CA LEU A 829 -31.94 11.30 8.88
C LEU A 829 -30.94 12.01 9.81
N ASP A 830 -30.72 11.51 11.03
CA ASP A 830 -29.65 12.02 11.90
C ASP A 830 -28.26 11.83 11.30
N THR A 831 -28.01 10.66 10.69
CA THR A 831 -26.79 10.42 9.90
C THR A 831 -26.66 11.42 8.76
N PHE A 832 -27.72 11.69 8.00
CA PHE A 832 -27.69 12.65 6.88
C PHE A 832 -27.44 14.08 7.37
N ILE A 833 -28.10 14.49 8.46
CA ILE A 833 -27.88 15.80 9.08
C ILE A 833 -26.44 15.95 9.57
N GLN A 834 -25.83 14.87 10.08
CA GLN A 834 -24.44 14.88 10.52
C GLN A 834 -23.45 14.98 9.36
N ILE A 835 -23.73 14.37 8.22
CA ILE A 835 -22.92 14.46 7.00
C ILE A 835 -22.90 15.90 6.46
N GLU A 836 -24.07 16.54 6.40
CA GLU A 836 -24.22 17.87 5.77
C GLU A 836 -23.94 19.06 6.73
N LYS A 837 -23.53 18.79 7.97
CA LYS A 837 -23.45 19.83 9.01
C LYS A 837 -22.32 20.85 8.71
N PRO A 838 -22.60 22.18 8.74
CA PRO A 838 -21.57 23.21 8.55
C PRO A 838 -20.62 23.34 9.76
N GLU A 839 -19.43 23.91 9.50
CA GLU A 839 -18.38 24.19 10.50
C GLU A 839 -18.82 25.14 11.65
N GLU A 840 -18.45 24.84 12.90
CA GLU A 840 -18.68 25.72 14.07
C GLU A 840 -17.48 26.67 14.32
N LYS A 841 -17.71 27.98 14.39
CA LYS A 841 -16.65 28.97 14.70
C LYS A 841 -16.19 28.90 16.18
N GLN A 842 -14.95 28.40 16.38
CA GLN A 842 -13.99 28.54 17.51
C GLN A 842 -13.78 27.36 18.51
N LYS A 843 -12.58 26.74 18.44
CA LYS A 843 -11.42 26.80 19.38
C LYS A 843 -10.28 25.91 18.84
N PRO A 844 -8.99 26.23 19.07
CA PRO A 844 -7.88 25.43 18.53
C PRO A 844 -7.89 24.03 19.16
N LYS A 845 -7.87 23.00 18.31
CA LYS A 845 -7.86 21.59 18.73
C LYS A 845 -6.62 20.86 18.23
N ILE A 846 -6.25 19.87 19.04
CA ILE A 846 -5.05 19.04 18.98
C ILE A 846 -5.23 17.86 17.98
N LEU A 847 -4.19 17.66 17.15
CA LEU A 847 -3.67 16.47 16.45
C LEU A 847 -4.56 15.54 15.56
N GLU A 848 -3.88 15.07 14.49
CA GLU A 848 -4.08 13.90 13.58
C GLU A 848 -4.69 14.10 12.18
N ALA A 849 -3.91 13.67 11.16
CA ALA A 849 -4.20 13.50 9.71
C ALA A 849 -4.80 14.74 9.00
N PRO A 850 -4.94 14.82 7.65
CA PRO A 850 -5.74 15.87 7.04
C PRO A 850 -7.19 15.43 7.23
N SER A 851 -7.68 15.57 8.45
CA SER A 851 -9.10 15.48 8.74
C SER A 851 -9.66 16.87 8.49
N PHE A 852 -10.63 16.97 7.59
CA PHE A 852 -11.39 18.20 7.40
C PHE A 852 -12.57 18.12 8.37
N ASP A 853 -12.84 19.18 9.11
CA ASP A 853 -13.96 19.19 10.05
C ASP A 853 -15.32 19.29 9.31
N SER A 854 -15.30 19.61 8.00
CA SER A 854 -16.47 19.74 7.12
C SER A 854 -16.13 19.54 5.64
N VAL A 855 -17.12 19.26 4.79
CA VAL A 855 -16.97 19.17 3.33
C VAL A 855 -16.58 20.54 2.73
N GLY A 856 -17.10 21.62 3.32
CA GLY A 856 -16.80 22.99 2.94
C GLY A 856 -15.33 23.39 3.16
N GLU A 857 -14.66 22.84 4.18
CA GLU A 857 -13.22 23.07 4.41
C GLU A 857 -12.36 22.47 3.29
N LEU A 858 -12.69 21.25 2.85
CA LEU A 858 -12.05 20.60 1.70
C LEU A 858 -12.19 21.46 0.44
N TYR A 859 -13.41 21.94 0.14
CA TYR A 859 -13.66 22.75 -1.05
C TYR A 859 -13.02 24.15 -0.99
N LYS A 860 -12.94 24.77 0.19
CA LYS A 860 -12.14 26.00 0.40
C LYS A 860 -10.66 25.74 0.06
N LYS A 861 -10.11 24.61 0.52
CA LYS A 861 -8.73 24.22 0.21
C LYS A 861 -8.51 23.99 -1.30
N ILE A 862 -9.45 23.33 -1.97
CA ILE A 862 -9.44 23.15 -3.43
C ILE A 862 -9.46 24.52 -4.14
N SER A 863 -10.29 25.46 -3.68
CA SER A 863 -10.33 26.83 -4.21
C SER A 863 -8.98 27.54 -4.07
N ASP A 864 -8.35 27.48 -2.89
CA ASP A 864 -7.02 28.06 -2.65
C ASP A 864 -5.96 27.45 -3.58
N PHE A 865 -6.07 26.16 -3.88
CA PHE A 865 -5.17 25.48 -4.80
C PHE A 865 -5.34 25.97 -6.23
N PHE A 866 -6.58 26.07 -6.72
CA PHE A 866 -6.86 26.68 -8.02
C PHE A 866 -6.33 28.13 -8.10
N GLU A 867 -6.45 28.93 -7.03
CA GLU A 867 -5.88 30.28 -6.99
C GLU A 867 -4.36 30.28 -7.13
N LYS A 868 -3.66 29.48 -6.32
CA LYS A 868 -2.20 29.38 -6.31
C LYS A 868 -1.64 28.80 -7.61
N LEU A 869 -2.39 27.90 -8.24
CA LEU A 869 -2.02 27.21 -9.48
C LEU A 869 -2.53 27.87 -10.74
N ASN A 870 -3.28 28.98 -10.66
CA ASN A 870 -3.96 29.57 -11.82
C ASN A 870 -3.03 29.81 -13.03
N ASN A 871 -1.81 30.28 -12.79
CA ASN A 871 -0.83 30.54 -13.86
C ASN A 871 -0.13 29.26 -14.39
N LYS A 872 -0.41 28.09 -13.79
CA LYS A 872 0.14 26.77 -14.14
C LYS A 872 -0.94 25.82 -14.70
N ILE A 873 -2.21 26.21 -14.71
CA ILE A 873 -3.32 25.40 -15.23
C ILE A 873 -3.66 25.86 -16.64
N ASP A 874 -3.47 24.98 -17.60
CA ASP A 874 -4.08 25.12 -18.93
C ASP A 874 -5.49 24.52 -18.85
N TYR A 875 -6.52 25.36 -18.73
CA TYR A 875 -7.89 24.91 -18.48
C TYR A 875 -8.46 24.11 -19.68
N TYR A 876 -8.47 22.78 -19.57
CA TYR A 876 -9.01 21.88 -20.57
C TYR A 876 -10.54 21.83 -20.50
N THR A 877 -11.20 22.48 -21.45
CA THR A 877 -12.67 22.46 -21.57
C THR A 877 -13.18 21.28 -22.41
N HIS A 878 -12.31 20.71 -23.25
CA HIS A 878 -12.64 19.57 -24.09
C HIS A 878 -12.92 18.35 -23.21
N PHE A 879 -14.05 17.68 -23.47
CA PHE A 879 -14.60 16.56 -22.71
C PHE A 879 -15.33 16.86 -21.38
N GLN A 880 -15.44 18.12 -20.94
CA GLN A 880 -16.34 18.47 -19.84
C GLN A 880 -17.82 18.27 -20.20
N LEU A 881 -18.69 18.13 -19.19
CA LEU A 881 -20.14 18.24 -19.38
C LEU A 881 -20.55 19.72 -19.41
N GLU A 882 -21.51 20.04 -20.28
CA GLU A 882 -21.96 21.42 -20.52
C GLU A 882 -23.47 21.56 -20.24
N PRO A 883 -23.94 22.79 -19.94
CA PRO A 883 -25.37 23.08 -19.84
C PRO A 883 -26.18 22.65 -21.07
N GLY A 884 -27.41 22.21 -20.85
CA GLY A 884 -28.34 21.77 -21.89
C GLY A 884 -28.14 20.32 -22.34
N MET A 885 -27.26 19.55 -21.69
CA MET A 885 -27.02 18.13 -21.98
C MET A 885 -28.05 17.18 -21.34
N GLY A 886 -29.21 17.69 -20.88
CA GLY A 886 -30.31 16.88 -20.34
C GLY A 886 -30.08 16.34 -18.93
N TYR A 887 -28.99 16.75 -18.28
CA TYR A 887 -28.64 16.41 -16.92
C TYR A 887 -29.07 17.55 -15.98
N SER A 888 -30.32 17.56 -15.51
CA SER A 888 -30.85 18.64 -14.66
C SER A 888 -31.39 18.11 -13.33
N PRO A 889 -30.78 18.47 -12.18
CA PRO A 889 -31.56 18.74 -10.99
C PRO A 889 -32.34 20.03 -11.29
N SER A 890 -33.67 19.98 -11.26
CA SER A 890 -34.48 21.16 -11.50
C SER A 890 -34.29 22.16 -10.35
N THR A 891 -33.31 23.06 -10.45
CA THR A 891 -32.97 24.09 -9.44
C THR A 891 -34.02 25.21 -9.33
N GLY A 892 -35.20 25.05 -9.94
CA GLY A 892 -36.24 26.08 -9.96
C GLY A 892 -35.90 27.34 -10.77
N THR A 893 -34.69 27.46 -11.34
CA THR A 893 -34.24 28.63 -12.12
C THR A 893 -34.31 28.44 -13.64
N GLY A 894 -34.59 27.22 -14.12
CA GLY A 894 -34.60 26.90 -15.55
C GLY A 894 -33.22 26.58 -16.16
N ASN A 895 -32.14 26.64 -15.38
CA ASN A 895 -30.80 26.17 -15.76
C ASN A 895 -30.44 24.87 -15.01
N ASP A 896 -29.63 24.02 -15.63
CA ASP A 896 -29.29 22.67 -15.14
C ASP A 896 -28.10 22.62 -14.16
N GLY A 897 -27.54 23.78 -13.79
CA GLY A 897 -26.54 23.93 -12.73
C GLY A 897 -25.11 23.52 -13.11
N LEU A 898 -24.89 22.90 -14.27
CA LEU A 898 -23.56 22.53 -14.74
C LEU A 898 -22.73 23.77 -15.11
N ILE A 899 -21.45 23.76 -14.74
CA ILE A 899 -20.51 24.84 -15.06
C ILE A 899 -19.32 24.24 -15.79
N VAL A 900 -19.03 24.79 -16.97
CA VAL A 900 -17.80 24.47 -17.73
C VAL A 900 -16.66 25.29 -17.14
N ILE A 901 -15.62 24.60 -16.68
CA ILE A 901 -14.44 25.17 -16.04
C ILE A 901 -13.44 25.56 -17.12
N LYS A 902 -13.41 26.85 -17.44
CA LYS A 902 -12.59 27.44 -18.51
C LYS A 902 -11.52 28.41 -17.98
N ASP A 903 -11.62 28.77 -16.71
CA ASP A 903 -10.75 29.71 -16.01
C ASP A 903 -10.92 29.57 -14.48
N LEU A 904 -10.08 30.24 -13.70
CA LEU A 904 -10.19 30.28 -12.24
C LEU A 904 -11.55 30.77 -11.74
N ARG A 905 -12.19 31.69 -12.46
CA ARG A 905 -13.50 32.22 -12.06
C ARG A 905 -14.57 31.14 -12.10
N SER A 906 -14.67 30.43 -13.23
CA SER A 906 -15.59 29.30 -13.39
C SER A 906 -15.26 28.13 -12.45
N ALA A 907 -13.99 27.88 -12.15
CA ALA A 907 -13.59 26.93 -11.11
C ALA A 907 -14.15 27.31 -9.73
N LYS A 908 -13.97 28.56 -9.32
CA LYS A 908 -14.52 29.09 -8.06
C LYS A 908 -16.04 29.11 -8.04
N ASP A 909 -16.69 29.46 -9.14
CA ASP A 909 -18.15 29.47 -9.23
C ASP A 909 -18.73 28.05 -9.05
N ALA A 910 -18.06 27.02 -9.61
CA ALA A 910 -18.43 25.62 -9.41
C ALA A 910 -18.23 25.16 -7.96
N ILE A 911 -17.06 25.44 -7.36
CA ILE A 911 -16.76 25.12 -5.96
C ILE A 911 -17.76 25.81 -5.02
N LYS A 912 -18.08 27.08 -5.28
CA LYS A 912 -19.05 27.84 -4.50
C LYS A 912 -20.45 27.24 -4.58
N LEU A 913 -20.89 26.81 -5.76
CA LEU A 913 -22.20 26.18 -5.93
C LEU A 913 -22.32 24.90 -5.10
N ILE A 914 -21.26 24.08 -5.07
CA ILE A 914 -21.21 22.86 -4.26
C ILE A 914 -21.35 23.21 -2.76
N ILE A 915 -20.53 24.15 -2.25
CA ILE A 915 -20.60 24.59 -0.85
C ILE A 915 -21.98 25.17 -0.50
N ASP A 916 -22.51 26.07 -1.34
CA ASP A 916 -23.77 26.78 -1.10
C ASP A 916 -24.97 25.81 -1.06
N GLN A 917 -24.97 24.73 -1.85
CA GLN A 917 -26.06 23.74 -1.89
C GLN A 917 -25.93 22.67 -0.79
N GLY A 918 -24.71 22.17 -0.52
CA GLY A 918 -24.45 21.16 0.52
C GLY A 918 -24.66 21.71 1.94
N GLU A 919 -23.70 22.47 2.44
CA GLU A 919 -23.69 22.96 3.83
C GLU A 919 -24.54 24.23 4.03
N GLY A 920 -24.72 25.02 2.96
CA GLY A 920 -25.39 26.32 3.00
C GLY A 920 -24.43 27.50 3.06
N ARG A 921 -24.92 28.71 2.79
CA ARG A 921 -24.11 29.94 2.85
C ARG A 921 -23.56 30.15 4.28
N GLU A 922 -22.35 30.71 4.39
CA GLU A 922 -21.80 31.17 5.67
C GLU A 922 -22.89 31.97 6.41
N THR A 923 -23.15 31.59 7.66
CA THR A 923 -24.20 32.16 8.53
C THR A 923 -24.24 33.68 8.46
N VAL A 924 -25.04 34.19 7.53
CA VAL A 924 -25.44 35.59 7.50
C VAL A 924 -26.34 35.80 8.71
N THR A 925 -26.26 37.01 9.26
CA THR A 925 -27.07 37.46 10.39
C THR A 925 -28.52 36.98 10.20
N PRO A 926 -29.13 36.29 11.18
CA PRO A 926 -30.45 35.69 11.02
C PRO A 926 -31.45 36.69 10.42
N GLU A 927 -32.08 36.32 9.31
CA GLU A 927 -33.04 37.18 8.62
C GLU A 927 -34.27 37.37 9.49
N LEU A 928 -34.58 38.62 9.84
CA LEU A 928 -35.77 38.93 10.63
C LEU A 928 -37.03 38.91 9.76
N ILE A 929 -37.99 38.07 10.15
CA ILE A 929 -39.38 38.16 9.67
C ILE A 929 -40.08 39.29 10.43
N ASN A 930 -40.85 40.11 9.71
CA ASN A 930 -41.85 41.02 10.28
C ASN A 930 -43.18 40.86 9.52
N GLY A 931 -44.28 40.54 10.22
CA GLY A 931 -45.57 40.33 9.56
C GLY A 931 -46.73 40.05 10.50
N THR A 932 -47.94 40.03 9.93
CA THR A 932 -49.19 39.66 10.57
C THR A 932 -49.47 38.17 10.37
N PHE A 933 -49.79 37.46 11.45
CA PHE A 933 -50.17 36.05 11.44
C PHE A 933 -51.66 35.88 11.72
N ASP A 934 -52.33 35.01 10.95
CA ASP A 934 -53.71 34.55 11.18
C ASP A 934 -53.73 33.02 11.24
N GLY A 935 -53.90 32.43 12.43
CA GLY A 935 -53.83 30.97 12.56
C GLY A 935 -54.65 30.35 13.67
N THR A 936 -54.50 29.04 13.79
CA THR A 936 -55.18 28.15 14.73
C THR A 936 -54.13 27.37 15.53
N PHE A 937 -54.21 27.43 16.85
CA PHE A 937 -53.36 26.64 17.75
C PHE A 937 -54.06 25.32 18.10
N LYS A 938 -53.36 24.19 18.05
CA LYS A 938 -53.85 22.87 18.47
C LYS A 938 -52.83 22.23 19.40
N GLY A 939 -53.13 22.08 20.69
CA GLY A 939 -52.17 21.53 21.66
C GLY A 939 -52.79 20.88 22.88
N GLU A 940 -51.95 20.25 23.71
CA GLU A 940 -52.31 19.68 25.00
C GLU A 940 -51.63 20.50 26.12
N ALA A 941 -52.39 21.01 27.08
CA ALA A 941 -51.86 21.89 28.12
C ALA A 941 -51.27 21.12 29.31
N ARG A 942 -50.02 21.42 29.68
CA ARG A 942 -49.43 21.02 30.96
C ARG A 942 -49.26 22.25 31.85
N ILE A 943 -50.17 22.43 32.81
CA ILE A 943 -50.20 23.61 33.68
C ILE A 943 -49.26 23.40 34.88
N GLU A 944 -48.07 23.99 34.86
CA GLU A 944 -47.20 24.10 36.05
C GLU A 944 -47.44 25.44 36.76
N LEU A 945 -48.10 25.43 37.92
CA LEU A 945 -48.15 26.59 38.82
C LEU A 945 -46.89 26.65 39.68
N ARG A 946 -45.82 27.27 39.18
CA ARG A 946 -44.67 27.66 40.02
C ARG A 946 -44.98 29.01 40.69
N LYS A 947 -44.33 29.34 41.82
CA LYS A 947 -44.41 30.67 42.46
C LYS A 947 -43.97 31.77 41.46
N GLY A 948 -44.91 32.28 40.68
CA GLY A 948 -44.68 33.23 39.59
C GLY A 948 -45.81 33.11 38.56
N SER A 949 -46.31 34.25 38.10
CA SER A 949 -47.59 34.47 37.42
C SER A 949 -47.73 33.92 35.97
N GLU A 950 -47.09 32.81 35.63
CA GLU A 950 -46.96 32.29 34.26
C GLU A 950 -47.69 30.95 34.05
N ILE A 951 -48.44 30.82 32.96
CA ILE A 951 -49.01 29.55 32.48
C ILE A 951 -48.30 29.15 31.18
N LYS A 952 -47.76 27.94 31.13
CA LYS A 952 -47.10 27.35 29.96
C LYS A 952 -48.04 26.35 29.28
N VAL A 953 -48.25 26.49 27.96
CA VAL A 953 -49.01 25.51 27.14
C VAL A 953 -48.15 25.14 25.94
N GLU A 954 -48.03 23.85 25.64
CA GLU A 954 -47.21 23.33 24.54
C GLU A 954 -48.12 22.69 23.47
N GLY A 955 -47.83 22.90 22.19
CA GLY A 955 -48.69 22.38 21.13
C GLY A 955 -48.22 22.71 19.71
N THR A 956 -48.99 22.22 18.74
CA THR A 956 -48.77 22.44 17.31
C THR A 956 -49.55 23.67 16.82
N ILE A 957 -48.90 24.48 15.99
CA ILE A 957 -49.44 25.72 15.44
C ILE A 957 -49.54 25.60 13.92
N GLU A 958 -50.70 25.95 13.38
CA GLU A 958 -50.97 26.02 11.94
C GLU A 958 -51.63 27.36 11.60
N GLY A 959 -51.33 27.98 10.46
CA GLY A 959 -51.98 29.25 10.09
C GLY A 959 -51.38 30.00 8.93
N ASN A 960 -52.08 30.99 8.40
CA ASN A 960 -51.62 31.86 7.32
C ASN A 960 -50.71 32.97 7.87
N ILE A 961 -49.67 33.32 7.12
CA ILE A 961 -48.76 34.44 7.41
C ILE A 961 -48.77 35.41 6.23
N LYS A 962 -48.93 36.70 6.53
CA LYS A 962 -48.68 37.79 5.58
C LYS A 962 -47.66 38.77 6.14
N GLY A 963 -46.56 39.00 5.45
CA GLY A 963 -45.46 39.82 5.97
C GLY A 963 -44.34 40.06 4.99
N TYR A 964 -43.15 40.36 5.49
CA TYR A 964 -41.93 40.44 4.70
C TYR A 964 -40.72 39.88 5.46
N ILE A 965 -39.78 39.29 4.73
CA ILE A 965 -38.42 38.96 5.21
C ILE A 965 -37.52 40.14 4.91
N LYS A 966 -36.63 40.49 5.86
CA LYS A 966 -35.59 41.49 5.64
C LYS A 966 -34.24 40.80 5.35
N GLU A 967 -33.87 40.76 4.09
CA GLU A 967 -32.58 40.24 3.62
C GLU A 967 -31.66 41.43 3.30
N GLY A 968 -30.71 41.73 4.18
CA GLY A 968 -29.89 42.94 4.07
C GLY A 968 -30.71 44.24 4.07
N LYS A 969 -30.76 44.95 2.94
CA LYS A 969 -31.57 46.17 2.75
C LYS A 969 -32.92 45.91 2.08
N ASP A 970 -33.13 44.72 1.50
CA ASP A 970 -34.31 44.41 0.72
C ASP A 970 -35.44 43.83 1.59
N LYS A 971 -36.68 44.06 1.16
CA LYS A 971 -37.89 43.54 1.81
C LYS A 971 -38.62 42.61 0.84
N ILE A 972 -38.64 41.32 1.15
CA ILE A 972 -39.27 40.30 0.31
C ILE A 972 -40.66 39.99 0.89
N PRO A 973 -41.76 40.25 0.17
CA PRO A 973 -43.10 39.95 0.66
C PRO A 973 -43.32 38.45 0.79
N ILE A 974 -44.00 38.04 1.86
CA ILE A 974 -44.40 36.66 2.13
C ILE A 974 -45.92 36.59 2.19
N ASP A 975 -46.50 35.67 1.43
CA ASP A 975 -47.85 35.14 1.62
C ASP A 975 -47.74 33.62 1.69
N GLY A 976 -47.97 33.04 2.87
CA GLY A 976 -47.66 31.64 3.15
C GLY A 976 -48.42 31.06 4.35
N THR A 977 -48.08 29.83 4.71
CA THR A 977 -48.69 29.06 5.81
C THR A 977 -47.63 28.44 6.73
N ILE A 978 -47.93 28.35 8.03
CA ILE A 978 -47.25 27.46 8.97
C ILE A 978 -48.01 26.13 8.95
N GLU A 979 -47.33 25.02 8.63
CA GLU A 979 -47.96 23.69 8.51
C GLU A 979 -47.64 22.75 9.69
N LYS A 980 -46.60 23.02 10.51
CA LYS A 980 -46.21 22.17 11.67
C LYS A 980 -45.26 22.95 12.61
N GLY A 981 -45.78 23.78 13.51
CA GLY A 981 -44.97 24.56 14.45
C GLY A 981 -45.12 24.10 15.90
N ASN A 982 -44.05 23.61 16.55
CA ASN A 982 -44.02 23.40 17.98
C ASN A 982 -43.84 24.75 18.67
N GLY A 983 -44.88 25.17 19.39
CA GLY A 983 -44.93 26.45 20.07
C GLY A 983 -45.31 26.32 21.54
N ILE A 984 -44.76 27.25 22.31
CA ILE A 984 -45.09 27.47 23.71
C ILE A 984 -45.92 28.75 23.80
N ILE A 985 -47.13 28.64 24.34
CA ILE A 985 -47.88 29.82 24.77
C ILE A 985 -47.50 30.12 26.23
N LYS A 986 -47.02 31.33 26.47
CA LYS A 986 -46.87 31.90 27.80
C LYS A 986 -47.96 32.94 28.04
N ILE A 987 -48.84 32.66 29.00
CA ILE A 987 -49.85 33.61 29.46
C ILE A 987 -49.35 34.24 30.76
N ILE A 988 -49.14 35.57 30.74
CA ILE A 988 -48.72 36.34 31.90
C ILE A 988 -49.97 36.96 32.52
N LYS A 989 -50.27 36.64 33.79
CA LYS A 989 -51.46 37.16 34.46
C LYS A 989 -51.33 38.67 34.72
N ASN A 990 -52.30 39.45 34.20
CA ASN A 990 -52.47 40.92 34.26
C ASN A 990 -52.07 41.72 33.00
N ASP A 991 -51.57 41.09 31.92
CA ASP A 991 -51.33 41.77 30.65
C ASP A 991 -52.45 41.50 29.63
N GLU A 992 -52.89 42.53 28.87
CA GLU A 992 -53.89 42.39 27.79
C GLU A 992 -53.40 41.56 26.58
N HIS A 993 -52.22 40.92 26.68
CA HIS A 993 -51.54 40.23 25.60
C HIS A 993 -50.97 38.87 26.06
N ALA A 994 -51.14 37.84 25.24
CA ALA A 994 -50.47 36.54 25.38
C ALA A 994 -49.25 36.51 24.45
N ILE A 995 -48.16 35.89 24.91
CA ILE A 995 -46.95 35.72 24.11
C ILE A 995 -46.88 34.27 23.66
N VAL A 996 -46.91 34.04 22.35
CA VAL A 996 -46.68 32.72 21.77
C VAL A 996 -45.27 32.70 21.21
N THR A 997 -44.44 31.83 21.76
CA THR A 997 -43.10 31.58 21.26
C THR A 997 -43.15 30.30 20.44
N ILE A 998 -42.98 30.41 19.13
CA ILE A 998 -42.72 29.26 18.27
C ILE A 998 -41.26 28.89 18.49
N GLU A 999 -41.01 27.73 19.10
CA GLU A 999 -39.66 27.22 19.32
C GLU A 999 -39.10 26.62 18.03
N LYS A 1000 -39.92 25.89 17.26
CA LYS A 1000 -39.56 25.32 15.96
C LYS A 1000 -40.78 25.23 15.05
N GLY A 1001 -40.68 25.60 13.78
CA GLY A 1001 -41.78 25.41 12.84
C GLY A 1001 -41.40 25.57 11.36
N ILE A 1002 -42.29 25.16 10.46
CA ILE A 1002 -42.07 25.23 9.00
C ILE A 1002 -42.96 26.32 8.40
N ILE A 1003 -42.37 27.30 7.74
CA ILE A 1003 -43.09 28.27 6.90
C ILE A 1003 -43.03 27.81 5.46
N LYS A 1004 -44.19 27.79 4.81
CA LYS A 1004 -44.34 27.49 3.38
C LYS A 1004 -45.00 28.67 2.68
N ALA A 1005 -44.24 29.36 1.84
CA ALA A 1005 -44.73 30.43 1.00
C ALA A 1005 -44.82 29.95 -0.46
N SER A 1006 -45.47 30.74 -1.30
CA SER A 1006 -45.65 30.44 -2.74
C SER A 1006 -44.33 30.13 -3.47
N ASN A 1007 -43.19 30.62 -2.96
CA ASN A 1007 -41.87 30.52 -3.62
C ASN A 1007 -40.75 29.86 -2.77
N PHE A 1008 -40.99 29.47 -1.51
CA PHE A 1008 -39.94 28.85 -0.65
C PHE A 1008 -40.52 28.14 0.59
N GLU A 1009 -39.73 27.24 1.19
CA GLU A 1009 -40.03 26.54 2.44
C GLU A 1009 -38.82 26.67 3.39
N ARG A 1010 -39.02 27.17 4.62
CA ARG A 1010 -37.91 27.44 5.55
C ARG A 1010 -38.25 27.11 7.01
N ILE A 1011 -37.20 26.83 7.82
CA ILE A 1011 -37.31 26.53 9.26
C ILE A 1011 -37.31 27.84 10.08
N ILE A 1012 -38.28 27.96 11.00
CA ILE A 1012 -38.29 28.96 12.07
C ILE A 1012 -37.51 28.39 13.26
N LYS A 1013 -36.45 29.07 13.71
CA LYS A 1013 -35.65 28.69 14.90
C LYS A 1013 -36.14 29.34 16.20
N ALA A 1014 -36.82 30.47 16.10
CA ALA A 1014 -37.50 31.15 17.20
C ALA A 1014 -38.34 32.27 16.60
N ALA A 1015 -39.65 32.27 16.85
CA ALA A 1015 -40.52 33.39 16.50
C ALA A 1015 -41.40 33.77 17.68
N THR A 1016 -41.47 35.05 18.02
CA THR A 1016 -42.36 35.53 19.07
C THR A 1016 -43.55 36.22 18.42
N ILE A 1017 -44.75 35.73 18.74
CA ILE A 1017 -46.03 36.28 18.31
C ILE A 1017 -46.72 36.90 19.53
N LYS A 1018 -46.99 38.19 19.46
CA LYS A 1018 -47.83 38.88 20.47
C LYS A 1018 -49.28 38.83 20.04
N ILE A 1019 -50.14 38.24 20.86
CA ILE A 1019 -51.57 38.05 20.61
C ILE A 1019 -52.37 38.86 21.63
N ASN A 1020 -53.46 39.52 21.24
CA ASN A 1020 -54.37 40.15 22.19
C ASN A 1020 -55.26 39.09 22.87
N THR A 1021 -55.28 39.03 24.20
CA THR A 1021 -56.02 38.00 24.96
C THR A 1021 -57.54 38.06 24.79
N LYS A 1022 -58.10 39.20 24.37
CA LYS A 1022 -59.54 39.36 24.10
C LYS A 1022 -60.03 38.61 22.85
N GLN A 1023 -59.13 38.15 21.98
CA GLN A 1023 -59.47 37.45 20.73
C GLN A 1023 -59.43 35.92 20.82
N MET A 1024 -58.96 35.33 21.94
CA MET A 1024 -59.04 33.87 22.15
C MET A 1024 -60.49 33.46 22.47
N ILE A 1025 -61.25 32.98 21.47
CA ILE A 1025 -62.64 32.52 21.66
C ILE A 1025 -62.67 30.98 21.80
N GLY A 1026 -63.20 30.50 22.94
CA GLY A 1026 -63.71 29.12 23.18
C GLY A 1026 -62.73 28.16 23.89
N GLN A 1027 -63.03 27.44 24.98
CA GLN A 1027 -64.24 27.21 25.79
C GLN A 1027 -63.94 27.50 27.29
N THR A 1028 -64.97 27.91 28.02
CA THR A 1028 -64.98 28.14 29.48
C THR A 1028 -64.38 26.95 30.26
N ILE A 1029 -63.36 27.20 31.07
CA ILE A 1029 -62.93 26.27 32.13
C ILE A 1029 -64.01 26.31 33.21
N GLU A 1030 -64.95 25.36 33.23
CA GLU A 1030 -65.87 25.20 34.35
C GLU A 1030 -65.11 24.64 35.57
N GLU A 1031 -65.18 25.39 36.67
CA GLU A 1031 -64.54 25.11 37.95
C GLU A 1031 -65.00 23.81 38.60
N LYS A 1032 -64.06 23.10 39.26
CA LYS A 1032 -64.29 22.48 40.57
C LYS A 1032 -62.97 22.24 41.30
N PHE A 1033 -62.52 23.22 42.08
CA PHE A 1033 -61.63 22.97 43.21
C PHE A 1033 -62.22 23.62 44.46
N CYS A 1034 -62.79 22.79 45.33
CA CYS A 1034 -63.30 23.16 46.64
C CYS A 1034 -62.28 22.70 47.69
N GLY A 1035 -61.84 23.61 48.56
CA GLY A 1035 -61.23 23.29 49.86
C GLY A 1035 -59.70 23.36 49.95
N SER A 1036 -59.22 24.42 50.61
CA SER A 1036 -58.05 24.52 51.51
C SER A 1036 -56.68 23.95 51.09
N THR A 1037 -55.73 24.88 50.92
CA THR A 1037 -54.26 24.71 50.96
C THR A 1037 -53.68 23.69 49.96
N ILE A 1038 -53.25 24.21 48.82
CA ILE A 1038 -52.54 23.45 47.77
C ILE A 1038 -51.05 23.44 48.13
N GLU A 1039 -50.60 22.38 48.81
CA GLU A 1039 -49.25 21.87 48.61
C GLU A 1039 -49.23 21.09 47.29
N GLU A 1040 -48.13 21.22 46.54
CA GLU A 1040 -47.91 20.74 45.16
C GLU A 1040 -48.79 19.56 44.72
N VAL A 1041 -49.75 19.83 43.84
CA VAL A 1041 -50.44 18.80 43.08
C VAL A 1041 -50.16 19.03 41.60
N ASN A 1042 -49.39 18.12 41.00
CA ASN A 1042 -49.26 17.99 39.56
C ASN A 1042 -50.53 17.34 39.02
N PHE A 1043 -51.50 18.11 38.52
CA PHE A 1043 -52.56 17.59 37.67
C PHE A 1043 -52.37 18.03 36.22
N SER A 1044 -52.52 17.08 35.30
CA SER A 1044 -52.56 17.34 33.86
C SER A 1044 -54.02 17.48 33.44
N ILE A 1045 -54.39 18.61 32.83
CA ILE A 1045 -55.74 18.83 32.28
C ILE A 1045 -55.57 19.06 30.77
N VAL A 1046 -56.15 18.16 29.99
CA VAL A 1046 -56.17 18.29 28.52
C VAL A 1046 -57.30 19.24 28.14
N ILE A 1047 -56.96 20.43 27.64
CA ILE A 1047 -57.91 21.42 27.10
C ILE A 1047 -57.64 21.56 25.60
N LYS A 1048 -58.66 21.32 24.78
CA LYS A 1048 -58.63 21.71 23.36
C LYS A 1048 -58.93 23.19 23.25
N ILE A 1049 -57.94 23.98 22.83
CA ILE A 1049 -58.10 25.39 22.52
C ILE A 1049 -58.17 25.49 20.99
N ASP A 1050 -59.17 26.19 20.47
CA ASP A 1050 -59.35 26.42 19.03
C ASP A 1050 -59.56 27.93 18.84
N ALA A 1051 -58.45 28.68 18.84
CA ALA A 1051 -58.47 30.15 18.88
C ALA A 1051 -57.86 30.76 17.62
N SER A 1052 -58.57 31.71 16.99
CA SER A 1052 -58.09 32.56 15.90
C SER A 1052 -57.44 33.84 16.44
N PHE A 1053 -56.25 34.21 15.99
CA PHE A 1053 -55.54 35.39 16.49
C PHE A 1053 -54.78 36.16 15.41
N THR A 1054 -54.70 37.49 15.57
CA THR A 1054 -53.83 38.40 14.80
C THR A 1054 -52.65 38.89 15.65
N GLY A 1055 -51.41 38.77 15.18
CA GLY A 1055 -50.21 39.22 15.92
C GLY A 1055 -48.99 39.53 15.06
N ASN A 1056 -48.02 40.28 15.61
CA ASN A 1056 -46.73 40.58 14.95
C ASN A 1056 -45.71 39.47 15.22
N ILE A 1057 -45.07 38.95 14.17
CA ILE A 1057 -43.97 37.97 14.25
C ILE A 1057 -42.61 38.69 14.20
N GLU A 1058 -41.73 38.44 15.17
CA GLU A 1058 -40.28 38.69 15.08
C GLU A 1058 -39.52 37.36 15.27
N GLY A 1059 -38.68 36.97 14.30
CA GLY A 1059 -37.96 35.69 14.36
C GLY A 1059 -36.94 35.48 13.23
N SER A 1060 -36.11 34.44 13.36
CA SER A 1060 -35.05 34.10 12.41
C SER A 1060 -35.37 32.89 11.52
N VAL A 1061 -34.86 32.91 10.29
CA VAL A 1061 -35.11 31.90 9.26
C VAL A 1061 -33.80 31.36 8.68
N GLU A 1062 -33.75 30.07 8.33
CA GLU A 1062 -32.62 29.42 7.63
C GLU A 1062 -32.94 29.19 6.13
N GLU A 1063 -31.96 29.42 5.24
CA GLU A 1063 -32.04 29.17 3.78
C GLU A 1063 -31.94 27.65 3.46
N SER A 1064 -32.38 27.22 2.28
CA SER A 1064 -32.56 25.80 1.93
C SER A 1064 -31.29 25.10 1.39
N SER A 1065 -30.40 24.64 2.28
CA SER A 1065 -29.29 23.69 1.99
C SER A 1065 -29.67 22.21 2.22
N HIS A 1066 -28.79 21.25 1.87
CA HIS A 1066 -29.01 19.83 2.17
C HIS A 1066 -29.22 19.58 3.67
N TYR A 1067 -28.37 20.18 4.52
CA TYR A 1067 -28.50 20.18 5.98
C TYR A 1067 -29.90 20.60 6.46
N SER A 1068 -30.42 21.70 5.92
CA SER A 1068 -31.75 22.20 6.29
C SER A 1068 -32.88 21.30 5.77
N THR A 1069 -32.69 20.69 4.59
CA THR A 1069 -33.66 19.80 3.94
C THR A 1069 -33.83 18.51 4.73
N PHE A 1070 -32.75 17.90 5.21
CA PHE A 1070 -32.85 16.70 6.05
C PHE A 1070 -33.44 17.00 7.43
N ARG A 1071 -33.15 18.17 8.01
CA ARG A 1071 -33.83 18.68 9.22
C ARG A 1071 -35.34 18.82 9.02
N ILE A 1072 -35.78 19.37 7.88
CA ILE A 1072 -37.20 19.45 7.51
C ILE A 1072 -37.81 18.06 7.39
N CYS A 1073 -37.14 17.13 6.69
CA CYS A 1073 -37.60 15.75 6.58
C CYS A 1073 -37.78 15.10 7.95
N LYS A 1074 -36.84 15.32 8.88
CA LYS A 1074 -36.90 14.78 10.24
C LYS A 1074 -38.12 15.32 10.99
N MET A 1075 -38.35 16.63 10.98
CA MET A 1075 -39.52 17.26 11.60
C MET A 1075 -40.86 16.75 11.03
N TYR A 1076 -40.88 16.40 9.75
CA TYR A 1076 -42.09 15.85 9.14
C TYR A 1076 -42.41 14.44 9.61
N ILE A 1077 -41.41 13.59 9.86
CA ILE A 1077 -41.60 12.20 10.29
C ILE A 1077 -41.71 12.06 11.81
N GLU A 1078 -41.08 12.95 12.58
CA GLU A 1078 -41.22 13.05 14.04
C GLU A 1078 -42.72 13.15 14.40
N ASP A 1079 -43.12 12.34 15.39
CA ASP A 1079 -44.50 12.24 15.93
C ASP A 1079 -45.60 11.90 14.90
N THR A 1080 -45.24 11.28 13.77
CA THR A 1080 -46.19 10.91 12.71
C THR A 1080 -46.69 9.48 12.89
N SER A 1081 -47.99 9.25 12.66
CA SER A 1081 -48.56 7.91 12.77
C SER A 1081 -48.05 6.96 11.66
N GLU A 1082 -48.00 5.65 11.92
CA GLU A 1082 -47.70 4.63 10.90
C GLU A 1082 -48.66 4.65 9.71
N SER A 1083 -49.82 5.32 9.82
CA SER A 1083 -50.75 5.47 8.70
C SER A 1083 -50.32 6.54 7.70
N GLU A 1084 -49.50 7.50 8.12
CA GLU A 1084 -49.09 8.67 7.33
C GLU A 1084 -47.64 8.58 6.83
N TYR A 1085 -46.76 7.83 7.51
CA TYR A 1085 -45.40 7.54 7.06
C TYR A 1085 -45.08 6.05 7.23
N ARG A 1086 -44.85 5.35 6.12
CA ARG A 1086 -44.70 3.88 6.10
C ARG A 1086 -43.39 3.48 5.42
N LEU A 1087 -42.65 2.58 6.05
CA LEU A 1087 -41.39 2.04 5.54
C LEU A 1087 -41.51 0.54 5.22
N TRP A 1088 -40.75 0.09 4.23
CA TRP A 1088 -40.41 -1.31 4.07
C TRP A 1088 -39.34 -1.70 5.11
N PRO A 1089 -39.42 -2.88 5.74
CA PRO A 1089 -38.42 -3.34 6.70
C PRO A 1089 -37.19 -3.88 5.97
N VAL A 1090 -36.52 -3.05 5.18
CA VAL A 1090 -35.34 -3.46 4.41
C VAL A 1090 -34.16 -3.75 5.35
N VAL A 1091 -33.34 -4.74 4.98
CA VAL A 1091 -32.12 -5.11 5.71
C VAL A 1091 -31.13 -3.93 5.77
N GLU A 1092 -30.32 -3.83 6.82
CA GLU A 1092 -29.25 -2.83 6.92
C GLU A 1092 -27.99 -3.35 6.22
N ASP A 1093 -27.25 -2.45 5.53
CA ASP A 1093 -26.00 -2.76 4.82
C ASP A 1093 -26.02 -4.05 3.96
N PRO A 1094 -26.99 -4.19 3.03
CA PRO A 1094 -27.06 -5.38 2.21
C PRO A 1094 -25.85 -5.52 1.27
N ASN A 1095 -25.31 -6.73 1.19
CA ASN A 1095 -24.42 -7.15 0.11
C ASN A 1095 -24.88 -8.51 -0.44
N ILE A 1096 -24.24 -9.03 -1.49
CA ILE A 1096 -24.66 -10.29 -2.13
C ILE A 1096 -24.65 -11.46 -1.12
N SER A 1097 -23.69 -11.50 -0.20
CA SER A 1097 -23.60 -12.54 0.84
C SER A 1097 -24.64 -12.42 1.95
N SER A 1098 -25.37 -11.29 2.03
CA SER A 1098 -26.50 -11.11 2.94
C SER A 1098 -27.72 -11.96 2.57
N TYR A 1099 -27.74 -12.57 1.38
CA TYR A 1099 -28.87 -13.34 0.87
C TYR A 1099 -28.52 -14.81 0.67
N THR A 1100 -29.45 -15.68 1.04
CA THR A 1100 -29.34 -17.14 0.84
C THR A 1100 -30.27 -17.65 -0.26
N ASP A 1101 -31.34 -16.92 -0.58
CA ASP A 1101 -32.25 -17.26 -1.69
C ASP A 1101 -31.58 -16.95 -3.04
N PRO A 1102 -31.34 -17.96 -3.90
CA PRO A 1102 -30.74 -17.78 -5.22
C PRO A 1102 -31.47 -16.76 -6.11
N ASN A 1103 -32.78 -16.61 -5.97
CA ASN A 1103 -33.57 -15.66 -6.75
C ASN A 1103 -33.28 -14.22 -6.33
N VAL A 1104 -33.15 -13.99 -5.02
CA VAL A 1104 -32.78 -12.68 -4.45
C VAL A 1104 -31.32 -12.35 -4.79
N ILE A 1105 -30.41 -13.33 -4.72
CA ILE A 1105 -29.00 -13.19 -5.13
C ILE A 1105 -28.91 -12.75 -6.60
N ALA A 1106 -29.65 -13.40 -7.51
CA ALA A 1106 -29.67 -13.03 -8.93
C ALA A 1106 -30.16 -11.59 -9.15
N THR A 1107 -31.17 -11.16 -8.38
CA THR A 1107 -31.75 -9.81 -8.47
C THR A 1107 -30.81 -8.74 -7.90
N ALA A 1108 -30.13 -9.01 -6.78
CA ALA A 1108 -29.11 -8.14 -6.21
C ALA A 1108 -27.88 -8.03 -7.14
N THR A 1109 -27.48 -9.13 -7.78
CA THR A 1109 -26.41 -9.15 -8.80
C THR A 1109 -26.78 -8.28 -9.99
N ALA A 1110 -28.02 -8.36 -10.47
CA ALA A 1110 -28.52 -7.49 -11.54
C ALA A 1110 -28.52 -6.00 -11.15
N PHE A 1111 -28.82 -5.69 -9.88
CA PHE A 1111 -28.72 -4.33 -9.36
C PHE A 1111 -27.27 -3.81 -9.39
N ASN A 1112 -26.31 -4.59 -8.87
CA ASN A 1112 -24.89 -4.23 -8.88
C ASN A 1112 -24.35 -4.06 -10.31
N ALA A 1113 -24.75 -4.94 -11.23
CA ALA A 1113 -24.42 -4.81 -12.65
C ALA A 1113 -24.97 -3.50 -13.23
N ALA A 1114 -26.23 -3.17 -12.98
CA ALA A 1114 -26.83 -1.91 -13.45
C ALA A 1114 -26.15 -0.68 -12.83
N TYR A 1115 -25.77 -0.74 -11.56
CA TYR A 1115 -25.11 0.36 -10.85
C TYR A 1115 -23.69 0.59 -11.38
N SER A 1116 -22.94 -0.49 -11.54
CA SER A 1116 -21.61 -0.48 -12.14
C SER A 1116 -21.63 -0.01 -13.61
N TYR A 1117 -22.67 -0.37 -14.35
CA TYR A 1117 -22.86 0.11 -15.72
C TYR A 1117 -23.16 1.61 -15.77
N LEU A 1118 -23.85 2.18 -14.77
CA LEU A 1118 -24.05 3.63 -14.64
C LEU A 1118 -22.70 4.34 -14.47
N MET A 1119 -21.80 3.76 -13.67
CA MET A 1119 -20.46 4.29 -13.47
C MET A 1119 -19.61 4.23 -14.73
N LEU A 1120 -19.74 3.17 -15.51
CA LEU A 1120 -19.12 3.09 -16.83
C LEU A 1120 -19.66 4.15 -17.80
N LEU A 1121 -20.98 4.43 -17.78
CA LEU A 1121 -21.58 5.50 -18.58
C LEU A 1121 -21.04 6.88 -18.17
N LEU A 1122 -20.95 7.15 -16.87
CA LEU A 1122 -20.39 8.40 -16.34
C LEU A 1122 -18.94 8.54 -16.81
N GLN A 1123 -18.07 7.59 -16.51
CA GLN A 1123 -16.65 7.66 -16.90
C GLN A 1123 -16.46 7.83 -18.42
N ASN A 1124 -17.21 7.09 -19.25
CA ASN A 1124 -17.12 7.23 -20.71
C ASN A 1124 -17.63 8.60 -21.21
N ALA A 1125 -18.54 9.26 -20.49
CA ALA A 1125 -19.07 10.57 -20.87
C ALA A 1125 -17.98 11.66 -20.80
N TRP A 1126 -17.14 11.68 -19.76
CA TRP A 1126 -16.01 12.62 -19.62
C TRP A 1126 -14.77 12.25 -20.48
N GLY A 1127 -14.86 11.18 -21.27
CA GLY A 1127 -13.86 10.79 -22.28
C GLY A 1127 -14.39 10.77 -23.72
N SER A 1128 -15.61 11.25 -23.96
CA SER A 1128 -16.26 11.25 -25.27
C SER A 1128 -16.70 12.66 -25.69
N ASP A 1129 -16.85 12.90 -26.99
CA ASP A 1129 -17.34 14.17 -27.54
C ASP A 1129 -18.58 13.99 -28.43
N GLY A 1130 -19.11 15.12 -28.93
CA GLY A 1130 -20.15 15.16 -29.95
C GLY A 1130 -21.41 14.32 -29.64
N GLN A 1131 -21.86 13.55 -30.63
CA GLN A 1131 -23.06 12.73 -30.52
C GLN A 1131 -22.91 11.53 -29.59
N LYS A 1132 -21.70 11.00 -29.43
CA LYS A 1132 -21.43 9.88 -28.52
C LYS A 1132 -21.70 10.30 -27.08
N LYS A 1133 -21.15 11.44 -26.64
CA LYS A 1133 -21.44 12.03 -25.32
C LYS A 1133 -22.94 12.26 -25.09
N LYS A 1134 -23.63 12.89 -26.05
CA LYS A 1134 -25.09 13.12 -25.95
C LYS A 1134 -25.88 11.83 -25.78
N THR A 1135 -25.50 10.77 -26.50
CA THR A 1135 -26.16 9.46 -26.39
C THR A 1135 -25.97 8.85 -25.00
N LEU A 1136 -24.76 8.93 -24.43
CA LEU A 1136 -24.46 8.42 -23.09
C LEU A 1136 -25.24 9.19 -22.01
N VAL A 1137 -25.24 10.53 -22.07
CA VAL A 1137 -25.81 11.40 -21.03
C VAL A 1137 -27.33 11.53 -21.13
N ILE A 1138 -27.89 11.77 -22.33
CA ILE A 1138 -29.34 12.01 -22.52
C ILE A 1138 -30.10 10.69 -22.65
N GLY A 1139 -29.52 9.71 -23.33
CA GLY A 1139 -30.15 8.41 -23.57
C GLY A 1139 -29.83 7.38 -22.49
N GLY A 1140 -28.54 7.15 -22.25
CA GLY A 1140 -28.05 6.07 -21.39
C GLY A 1140 -28.36 6.26 -19.90
N MET A 1141 -27.92 7.37 -19.30
CA MET A 1141 -28.02 7.58 -17.85
C MET A 1141 -29.46 7.61 -17.34
N PRO A 1142 -30.41 8.40 -17.92
CA PRO A 1142 -31.80 8.43 -17.45
C PRO A 1142 -32.51 7.09 -17.62
N ALA A 1143 -32.28 6.40 -18.74
CA ALA A 1143 -32.85 5.09 -19.00
C ALA A 1143 -32.41 4.06 -17.95
N LEU A 1144 -31.13 4.08 -17.56
CA LEU A 1144 -30.61 3.18 -16.55
C LEU A 1144 -31.08 3.54 -15.13
N MET A 1145 -30.99 4.83 -14.75
CA MET A 1145 -31.39 5.30 -13.43
C MET A 1145 -32.89 5.10 -13.16
N HIS A 1146 -33.75 5.45 -14.12
CA HIS A 1146 -35.21 5.40 -13.94
C HIS A 1146 -35.84 4.10 -14.42
N GLY A 1147 -35.29 3.49 -15.47
CA GLY A 1147 -35.86 2.28 -16.08
C GLY A 1147 -35.33 0.98 -15.49
N VAL A 1148 -34.09 0.94 -14.97
CA VAL A 1148 -33.45 -0.29 -14.46
C VAL A 1148 -33.21 -0.21 -12.96
N LEU A 1149 -32.35 0.71 -12.49
CA LEU A 1149 -31.93 0.80 -11.09
C LEU A 1149 -33.11 1.02 -10.14
N LYS A 1150 -33.94 2.05 -10.39
CA LYS A 1150 -35.15 2.31 -9.61
C LYS A 1150 -36.07 1.09 -9.53
N SER A 1151 -36.30 0.43 -10.67
CA SER A 1151 -37.21 -0.70 -10.78
C SER A 1151 -36.73 -1.90 -9.95
N ILE A 1152 -35.44 -2.25 -10.06
CA ILE A 1152 -34.85 -3.36 -9.30
C ILE A 1152 -34.77 -3.02 -7.80
N ALA A 1153 -34.38 -1.80 -7.43
CA ALA A 1153 -34.31 -1.38 -6.02
C ALA A 1153 -35.69 -1.44 -5.32
N VAL A 1154 -36.73 -0.90 -5.97
CA VAL A 1154 -38.10 -0.93 -5.44
C VAL A 1154 -38.63 -2.37 -5.33
N PHE A 1155 -38.26 -3.24 -6.28
CA PHE A 1155 -38.61 -4.65 -6.22
C PHE A 1155 -37.92 -5.36 -5.05
N LEU A 1156 -36.62 -5.15 -4.85
CA LEU A 1156 -35.86 -5.70 -3.71
C LEU A 1156 -36.47 -5.23 -2.38
N ALA A 1157 -36.79 -3.94 -2.25
CA ALA A 1157 -37.39 -3.39 -1.03
C ALA A 1157 -38.76 -4.01 -0.68
N LYS A 1158 -39.49 -4.56 -1.66
CA LYS A 1158 -40.77 -5.26 -1.45
C LYS A 1158 -40.60 -6.77 -1.20
N THR A 1159 -39.43 -7.34 -1.47
CA THR A 1159 -39.20 -8.79 -1.49
C THR A 1159 -38.84 -9.28 -0.08
N PRO A 1160 -39.66 -10.11 0.58
CA PRO A 1160 -39.34 -10.64 1.90
C PRO A 1160 -38.17 -11.64 1.85
N ILE A 1161 -37.24 -11.54 2.79
CA ILE A 1161 -36.16 -12.50 3.00
C ILE A 1161 -36.29 -13.25 4.34
N SER A 1162 -37.08 -12.71 5.27
CA SER A 1162 -37.49 -13.33 6.53
C SER A 1162 -38.92 -12.91 6.88
N THR A 1163 -39.42 -13.31 8.06
CA THR A 1163 -40.75 -12.89 8.55
C THR A 1163 -40.86 -11.38 8.74
N ASP A 1164 -39.77 -10.71 9.08
CA ASP A 1164 -39.74 -9.31 9.52
C ASP A 1164 -38.76 -8.45 8.73
N THR A 1165 -38.19 -8.96 7.64
CA THR A 1165 -37.16 -8.26 6.87
C THR A 1165 -37.30 -8.50 5.38
N ASN A 1166 -37.13 -7.44 4.60
CA ASN A 1166 -37.09 -7.44 3.15
C ASN A 1166 -35.65 -7.26 2.63
N ALA A 1167 -35.43 -7.68 1.39
CA ALA A 1167 -34.19 -7.40 0.66
C ALA A 1167 -34.01 -5.89 0.41
N GLY A 1168 -32.82 -5.51 -0.01
CA GLY A 1168 -32.43 -4.13 -0.27
C GLY A 1168 -31.48 -4.04 -1.45
N ALA A 1169 -31.35 -2.83 -2.01
CA ALA A 1169 -30.37 -2.55 -3.05
C ALA A 1169 -28.94 -2.56 -2.48
N THR A 1170 -28.06 -3.35 -3.06
CA THR A 1170 -26.72 -3.61 -2.51
C THR A 1170 -25.66 -2.56 -2.88
N PHE A 1171 -25.87 -1.78 -3.95
CA PHE A 1171 -24.94 -0.74 -4.46
C PHE A 1171 -23.48 -1.19 -4.60
N GLY A 1172 -23.24 -2.50 -4.75
CA GLY A 1172 -21.92 -3.08 -4.79
C GLY A 1172 -21.30 -3.05 -6.20
N TYR A 1173 -19.99 -3.21 -6.22
CA TYR A 1173 -19.22 -3.39 -7.45
C TYR A 1173 -19.63 -4.67 -8.19
N TYR A 1174 -19.75 -4.57 -9.51
CA TYR A 1174 -19.93 -5.69 -10.43
C TYR A 1174 -18.82 -5.63 -11.47
N GLU A 1175 -18.04 -6.70 -11.55
CA GLU A 1175 -16.95 -6.82 -12.50
C GLU A 1175 -17.48 -7.23 -13.88
N PHE A 1176 -17.30 -6.35 -14.87
CA PHE A 1176 -17.56 -6.67 -16.26
C PHE A 1176 -16.31 -7.25 -16.90
N THR A 1177 -16.40 -8.46 -17.46
CA THR A 1177 -15.25 -9.15 -18.09
C THR A 1177 -15.07 -8.73 -19.55
N ARG A 1178 -13.92 -9.02 -20.17
CA ARG A 1178 -13.71 -8.79 -21.61
C ARG A 1178 -14.27 -9.87 -22.53
N GLU A 1179 -14.92 -10.90 -21.97
CA GLU A 1179 -15.47 -12.02 -22.76
C GLU A 1179 -16.66 -11.60 -23.63
N SER A 1180 -17.41 -10.57 -23.21
CA SER A 1180 -18.52 -9.97 -23.94
C SER A 1180 -18.70 -8.51 -23.57
N SER A 1181 -19.51 -7.74 -24.30
CA SER A 1181 -19.71 -6.32 -23.97
C SER A 1181 -20.36 -6.13 -22.59
N PRO A 1182 -20.07 -5.04 -21.87
CA PRO A 1182 -20.75 -4.72 -20.60
C PRO A 1182 -22.28 -4.72 -20.71
N LYS A 1183 -22.81 -4.28 -21.87
CA LYS A 1183 -24.25 -4.28 -22.14
C LYS A 1183 -24.81 -5.71 -22.19
N GLN A 1184 -24.10 -6.64 -22.83
CA GLN A 1184 -24.50 -8.05 -22.89
C GLN A 1184 -24.46 -8.72 -21.52
N GLN A 1185 -23.44 -8.43 -20.71
CA GLN A 1185 -23.34 -8.96 -19.35
C GLN A 1185 -24.43 -8.38 -18.45
N LEU A 1186 -24.70 -7.07 -18.53
CA LEU A 1186 -25.84 -6.43 -17.86
C LEU A 1186 -27.16 -7.06 -18.29
N TYR A 1187 -27.35 -7.28 -19.60
CA TYR A 1187 -28.54 -7.94 -20.12
C TYR A 1187 -28.70 -9.34 -19.54
N ALA A 1188 -27.63 -10.14 -19.50
CA ALA A 1188 -27.66 -11.48 -18.94
C ALA A 1188 -28.03 -11.47 -17.44
N ALA A 1189 -27.45 -10.55 -16.66
CA ALA A 1189 -27.76 -10.41 -15.23
C ALA A 1189 -29.23 -10.01 -15.00
N VAL A 1190 -29.74 -9.02 -15.75
CA VAL A 1190 -31.13 -8.56 -15.64
C VAL A 1190 -32.12 -9.61 -16.15
N GLU A 1191 -31.77 -10.37 -17.19
CA GLU A 1191 -32.56 -11.50 -17.68
C GLU A 1191 -32.64 -12.63 -16.64
N ALA A 1192 -31.53 -12.94 -15.96
CA ALA A 1192 -31.50 -13.91 -14.87
C ALA A 1192 -32.43 -13.48 -13.72
N ALA A 1193 -32.41 -12.21 -13.32
CA ALA A 1193 -33.35 -11.68 -12.32
C ALA A 1193 -34.81 -11.78 -12.77
N SER A 1194 -35.11 -11.47 -14.04
CA SER A 1194 -36.46 -11.61 -14.60
C SER A 1194 -36.93 -13.07 -14.67
N LYS A 1195 -36.02 -14.02 -14.89
CA LYS A 1195 -36.32 -15.47 -14.90
C LYS A 1195 -36.54 -16.00 -13.48
N ALA A 1196 -35.81 -15.49 -12.50
CA ALA A 1196 -35.99 -15.81 -11.08
C ALA A 1196 -37.38 -15.41 -10.56
N PHE A 1197 -37.94 -14.32 -11.09
CA PHE A 1197 -39.28 -13.83 -10.75
C PHE A 1197 -40.17 -13.63 -11.99
N PRO A 1198 -40.66 -14.72 -12.61
CA PRO A 1198 -41.31 -14.67 -13.92
C PRO A 1198 -42.68 -13.95 -13.91
N HIS A 1199 -43.26 -13.72 -12.74
CA HIS A 1199 -44.52 -12.98 -12.58
C HIS A 1199 -44.32 -11.47 -12.31
N SER A 1200 -43.08 -10.98 -12.22
CA SER A 1200 -42.79 -9.56 -12.01
C SER A 1200 -42.80 -8.78 -13.34
N ASP A 1201 -43.85 -7.99 -13.57
CA ASP A 1201 -43.90 -7.08 -14.72
C ASP A 1201 -42.86 -5.95 -14.62
N GLU A 1202 -42.50 -5.58 -13.39
CA GLU A 1202 -41.46 -4.59 -13.08
C GLU A 1202 -40.10 -5.08 -13.63
N LEU A 1203 -39.67 -6.32 -13.34
CA LEU A 1203 -38.41 -6.90 -13.84
C LEU A 1203 -38.45 -7.24 -15.34
N LYS A 1204 -39.61 -7.62 -15.90
CA LYS A 1204 -39.75 -7.80 -17.35
C LYS A 1204 -39.57 -6.49 -18.13
N SER A 1205 -39.96 -5.37 -17.53
CA SER A 1205 -39.78 -4.05 -18.15
C SER A 1205 -38.31 -3.64 -18.20
N THR A 1206 -37.50 -4.00 -17.20
CA THR A 1206 -36.08 -3.63 -17.15
C THR A 1206 -35.27 -4.32 -18.24
N VAL A 1207 -35.56 -5.59 -18.56
CA VAL A 1207 -34.92 -6.31 -19.69
C VAL A 1207 -35.08 -5.53 -21.00
N ARG A 1208 -36.29 -5.00 -21.26
CA ARG A 1208 -36.56 -4.20 -22.46
C ARG A 1208 -35.75 -2.90 -22.46
N VAL A 1209 -35.65 -2.21 -21.32
CA VAL A 1209 -34.85 -0.99 -21.21
C VAL A 1209 -33.37 -1.26 -21.48
N VAL A 1210 -32.80 -2.35 -20.95
CA VAL A 1210 -31.38 -2.70 -21.16
C VAL A 1210 -31.05 -2.89 -22.64
N THR A 1211 -31.96 -3.44 -23.45
CA THR A 1211 -31.74 -3.57 -24.90
C THR A 1211 -31.53 -2.23 -25.61
N SER A 1212 -32.12 -1.15 -25.09
CA SER A 1212 -32.03 0.21 -25.64
C SER A 1212 -30.81 1.01 -25.15
N LEU A 1213 -30.04 0.50 -24.19
CA LEU A 1213 -28.84 1.17 -23.67
C LEU A 1213 -27.72 1.21 -24.73
N PRO A 1214 -26.86 2.25 -24.73
CA PRO A 1214 -25.76 2.36 -25.69
C PRO A 1214 -24.67 1.31 -25.41
N ASP A 1215 -24.02 0.78 -26.44
CA ASP A 1215 -22.83 -0.04 -26.22
C ASP A 1215 -21.68 0.84 -25.70
N ILE A 1216 -21.04 0.37 -24.63
CA ILE A 1216 -19.89 1.04 -24.02
C ILE A 1216 -18.72 0.09 -23.95
N SER A 1217 -17.54 0.61 -24.25
CA SER A 1217 -16.31 -0.14 -24.08
C SER A 1217 -16.03 -0.25 -22.58
N LEU A 1218 -15.53 -1.41 -22.17
CA LEU A 1218 -14.76 -1.41 -20.93
C LEU A 1218 -13.62 -0.42 -21.12
N PRO A 1219 -13.33 0.40 -20.11
CA PRO A 1219 -12.08 1.12 -20.08
C PRO A 1219 -10.98 0.11 -20.41
N VAL A 1220 -10.03 0.49 -21.26
CA VAL A 1220 -8.86 -0.35 -21.49
C VAL A 1220 -8.05 -0.23 -20.20
N PHE A 1221 -8.46 -1.07 -19.25
CA PHE A 1221 -7.74 -1.46 -18.07
C PHE A 1221 -6.39 -1.99 -18.54
#